data_AF-A0A8J7VTY9-F1
#
_entry.id   AF-A0A8J7VTY9-F1
#
_cell.length_a   1.000
_cell.length_b   1.000
_cell.length_c   1.000
_cell.angle_alpha   90.00
_cell.angle_beta   90.00
_cell.angle_gamma   90.00
#
_symmetry.space_group_name_H-M   'P 1'
#
loop_
_entity.id
_entity.type
_entity.pdbx_description
1 polymer ?
#
loop_
_entity_poly.entity_id
_entity_poly.type
_entity_poly.pdbx_seq_one_letter_code
_entity_poly.pdbx_strand_id
1 'polypeptide(L)'
;MSPRSAAAPLRVLTLNIYHDKADWPARRARIVDGIRALDPDVVALQEVLQHEGLRNQAEDLAEALGYEAHFFSVDPAGAPKRYGNALLTRDPVLHAASRALPPLQDGRVAGRVDIAVGARRYAMVVTHLHHTPEGGAIRAEQLGDLLAWLEETADGVPLVLMGDFNAPSEAAVFAPLRADFVEAYASLHEGGDLARTTLNPAFFDARRQKRIDHVFAQRDAFDVREARIVLDAPDRQGTWPSDHFGLLATLVPRPLPQTARAWEQRALTPDARARALVAAMTADEKFRLIRSDFGLGVDGGPRPEGALGSAGYTPAIARLGIPALQLADAGLGVTNPANIRPGDYATPMPSGPMTASTWSPEIAWAGGATMGRQAWRKGFNVLLAGSLNLQRDPRNGRNFEYAGEDPLLAGTLVGASVRGIQDQHVVSTLKHFAMNDMETGRNTHSADIGARAMHESDLLAFRVAMEVEEPGAVMSAYNRINGTYAGEHAELLDRVLKRDWGFGGWVLSDWGGAHSAAQAANAGLDQQSAGEVFDKEVWFDRPLREAIAAGTVAPARLDDMATRVLRGLIATGAFDHPPRIAPIDVAADEAVVQRTAEAGIVLLHNPDGLLPLAKDVRRVLVVGGHADRGVIAGGGSSAVLGRGGNAVEGIAPTTWPGPVVFHPSSPLAALRALLPQAEVRFVDGRDLRDASRAAGEVDAVVVFATQWSAESVDLPDMDLPQGQDALIAAVAEANPRTAVVLETNGPVPMPWREDVGAVLEAWYPGIRGGEAIARVLLGEVNPSGRLPVTWPTGLEQLPRPALPGLGFDPPQPPGDAIDYTIEGANVGYRWFAARGLEPLYPFGHGLSYTTFAYDDFRVRVLGPEVWAYFSVANTGARRGADVPQLYLELPAGHPTPVRLAGWQRIELDPGERREVAVRLSPHALADYDPDARRWHIPGGRYGVRLARSAGDAGEVRRIELPPRTLEMRIGSAPTAAP
;
A
#
# COMPACT_ATOMS: atom_id res chain seq x y z
N MET A 1 31.55 -18.41 -38.94
CA MET A 1 31.94 -17.03 -38.58
C MET A 1 32.92 -17.11 -37.41
N SER A 2 34.00 -16.33 -37.43
CA SER A 2 34.85 -16.18 -36.25
C SER A 2 34.03 -15.58 -35.10
N PRO A 3 34.21 -16.01 -33.84
CA PRO A 3 33.45 -15.48 -32.72
C PRO A 3 33.70 -13.97 -32.62
N ARG A 4 32.61 -13.21 -32.60
CA ARG A 4 32.63 -11.76 -32.54
C ARG A 4 33.21 -11.31 -31.19
N SER A 5 34.02 -10.26 -31.19
CA SER A 5 34.58 -9.70 -29.96
C SER A 5 33.47 -9.23 -29.02
N ALA A 6 33.62 -9.48 -27.72
CA ALA A 6 32.71 -8.97 -26.68
C ALA A 6 32.67 -7.43 -26.60
N ALA A 7 33.64 -6.73 -27.21
CA ALA A 7 33.66 -5.27 -27.34
C ALA A 7 33.18 -4.77 -28.71
N ALA A 8 32.66 -5.67 -29.57
CA ALA A 8 32.16 -5.28 -30.87
C ALA A 8 30.91 -4.39 -30.72
N PRO A 9 30.77 -3.33 -31.53
CA PRO A 9 29.54 -2.56 -31.57
C PRO A 9 28.34 -3.44 -31.96
N LEU A 10 27.21 -3.16 -31.31
CA LEU A 10 25.92 -3.79 -31.57
C LEU A 10 25.07 -2.85 -32.44
N ARG A 11 24.62 -3.33 -33.59
CA ARG A 11 23.76 -2.61 -34.52
C ARG A 11 22.32 -3.08 -34.32
N VAL A 12 21.44 -2.22 -33.85
CA VAL A 12 20.05 -2.55 -33.58
C VAL A 12 19.11 -1.72 -34.45
N LEU A 13 18.06 -2.35 -34.97
CA LEU A 13 17.05 -1.72 -35.82
C LEU A 13 15.68 -1.91 -35.20
N THR A 14 14.87 -0.86 -35.09
CA THR A 14 13.43 -0.98 -34.81
C THR A 14 12.59 -0.59 -36.03
N LEU A 15 11.52 -1.32 -36.31
CA LEU A 15 10.68 -1.15 -37.51
C LEU A 15 9.25 -1.71 -37.32
N ASN A 16 8.25 -0.89 -37.58
CA ASN A 16 6.84 -1.33 -37.68
C ASN A 16 6.58 -2.10 -38.99
N ILE A 17 5.77 -3.17 -38.94
CA ILE A 17 5.51 -4.04 -40.10
C ILE A 17 4.19 -3.73 -40.83
N TYR A 18 3.40 -2.73 -40.38
CA TYR A 18 2.16 -2.27 -41.02
C TYR A 18 1.19 -3.42 -41.37
N HIS A 19 0.94 -4.33 -40.41
CA HIS A 19 -0.02 -5.44 -40.47
C HIS A 19 -0.05 -6.20 -41.83
N ASP A 20 -1.23 -6.65 -42.27
CA ASP A 20 -1.54 -7.27 -43.57
C ASP A 20 -2.04 -6.25 -44.62
N LYS A 21 -1.85 -4.96 -44.38
CA LYS A 21 -2.28 -3.90 -45.31
C LYS A 21 -1.30 -3.81 -46.49
N ALA A 22 -1.85 -3.65 -47.70
CA ALA A 22 -1.15 -3.63 -49.01
C ALA A 22 -0.54 -4.98 -49.45
N ASP A 23 0.33 -4.98 -50.47
CA ASP A 23 0.95 -6.17 -51.06
C ASP A 23 2.12 -6.68 -50.18
N TRP A 24 1.83 -7.62 -49.28
CA TRP A 24 2.84 -8.22 -48.39
C TRP A 24 4.05 -8.79 -49.13
N PRO A 25 3.92 -9.61 -50.20
CA PRO A 25 5.07 -10.06 -50.99
C PRO A 25 6.00 -8.95 -51.47
N ALA A 26 5.46 -7.86 -52.03
CA ALA A 26 6.28 -6.73 -52.50
C ALA A 26 6.96 -6.00 -51.32
N ARG A 27 6.22 -5.75 -50.24
CA ARG A 27 6.74 -5.09 -49.03
C ARG A 27 7.81 -5.93 -48.33
N ARG A 28 7.59 -7.23 -48.20
CA ARG A 28 8.55 -8.20 -47.66
C ARG A 28 9.87 -8.13 -48.41
N ALA A 29 9.85 -8.15 -49.75
CA ALA A 29 11.06 -8.03 -50.55
C ALA A 29 11.81 -6.71 -50.24
N ARG A 30 11.07 -5.59 -50.18
CA ARG A 30 11.61 -4.28 -49.85
C ARG A 30 12.23 -4.21 -48.44
N ILE A 31 11.57 -4.79 -47.44
CA ILE A 31 12.05 -4.87 -46.05
C ILE A 31 13.32 -5.72 -45.99
N VAL A 32 13.32 -6.90 -46.60
CA VAL A 32 14.48 -7.81 -46.63
C VAL A 32 15.70 -7.14 -47.27
N ASP A 33 15.54 -6.51 -48.43
CA ASP A 33 16.63 -5.80 -49.11
C ASP A 33 17.16 -4.64 -48.26
N GLY A 34 16.24 -3.92 -47.61
CA GLY A 34 16.58 -2.85 -46.67
C GLY A 34 17.40 -3.35 -45.49
N ILE A 35 16.94 -4.40 -44.80
CA ILE A 35 17.63 -4.97 -43.65
C ILE A 35 18.99 -5.55 -44.05
N ARG A 36 19.09 -6.23 -45.20
CA ARG A 36 20.39 -6.73 -45.72
C ARG A 36 21.39 -5.60 -45.97
N ALA A 37 20.94 -4.48 -46.54
CA ALA A 37 21.79 -3.33 -46.78
C ALA A 37 22.24 -2.63 -45.49
N LEU A 38 21.39 -2.65 -44.47
CA LEU A 38 21.69 -2.05 -43.16
C LEU A 38 22.54 -2.95 -42.27
N ASP A 39 22.52 -4.25 -42.49
CA ASP A 39 23.28 -5.26 -41.73
C ASP A 39 23.15 -5.10 -40.20
N PRO A 40 21.92 -5.09 -39.62
CA PRO A 40 21.75 -5.01 -38.17
C PRO A 40 21.98 -6.38 -37.52
N ASP A 41 22.41 -6.38 -36.26
CA ASP A 41 22.58 -7.59 -35.46
C ASP A 41 21.24 -8.06 -34.90
N VAL A 42 20.41 -7.10 -34.49
CA VAL A 42 19.09 -7.32 -33.92
C VAL A 42 18.07 -6.44 -34.63
N VAL A 43 16.92 -7.00 -34.96
CA VAL A 43 15.77 -6.28 -35.52
C VAL A 43 14.57 -6.45 -34.59
N ALA A 44 14.08 -5.36 -34.02
CA ALA A 44 12.86 -5.28 -33.24
C ALA A 44 11.69 -4.90 -34.17
N LEU A 45 10.72 -5.80 -34.30
CA LEU A 45 9.54 -5.60 -35.13
C LEU A 45 8.31 -5.37 -34.28
N GLN A 46 7.50 -4.39 -34.68
CA GLN A 46 6.19 -4.13 -34.10
C GLN A 46 5.09 -4.39 -35.12
N GLU A 47 3.87 -4.64 -34.63
CA GLU A 47 2.69 -4.92 -35.44
C GLU A 47 2.80 -6.17 -36.34
N VAL A 48 3.50 -7.19 -35.85
CA VAL A 48 3.65 -8.47 -36.53
C VAL A 48 2.32 -9.24 -36.48
N LEU A 49 1.89 -9.73 -37.64
CA LEU A 49 0.64 -10.47 -37.80
C LEU A 49 0.85 -11.92 -38.26
N GLN A 50 -0.06 -12.79 -37.84
CA GLN A 50 -0.20 -14.17 -38.29
C GLN A 50 -1.69 -14.53 -38.36
N HIS A 51 -2.15 -15.14 -39.46
CA HIS A 51 -3.51 -15.71 -39.59
C HIS A 51 -3.56 -16.78 -40.71
N GLU A 52 -4.70 -17.42 -40.94
CA GLU A 52 -4.87 -18.55 -41.88
C GLU A 52 -4.35 -18.29 -43.32
N GLY A 53 -4.36 -17.03 -43.77
CA GLY A 53 -3.88 -16.61 -45.10
C GLY A 53 -2.51 -15.93 -45.11
N LEU A 54 -1.86 -15.78 -43.95
CA LEU A 54 -0.61 -15.05 -43.81
C LEU A 54 0.29 -15.76 -42.79
N ARG A 55 1.40 -16.33 -43.28
CA ARG A 55 2.47 -16.84 -42.43
C ARG A 55 2.94 -15.73 -41.49
N ASN A 56 3.36 -16.11 -40.28
CA ASN A 56 3.93 -15.17 -39.32
C ASN A 56 5.01 -14.32 -39.99
N GLN A 57 4.77 -13.00 -40.04
CA GLN A 57 5.61 -12.09 -40.82
C GLN A 57 7.05 -12.03 -40.29
N ALA A 58 7.26 -12.19 -38.98
CA ALA A 58 8.60 -12.19 -38.40
C ALA A 58 9.38 -13.46 -38.79
N GLU A 59 8.75 -14.63 -38.76
CA GLU A 59 9.37 -15.88 -39.22
C GLU A 59 9.72 -15.83 -40.71
N ASP A 60 8.84 -15.24 -41.52
CA ASP A 60 9.03 -15.10 -42.96
C ASP A 60 10.20 -14.17 -43.32
N LEU A 61 10.34 -13.05 -42.59
CA LEU A 61 11.49 -12.16 -42.71
C LEU A 61 12.78 -12.82 -42.20
N ALA A 62 12.72 -13.53 -41.07
CA ALA A 62 13.88 -14.18 -40.47
C ALA A 62 14.46 -15.26 -41.38
N GLU A 63 13.60 -16.08 -42.01
CA GLU A 63 14.04 -17.08 -42.99
C GLU A 63 14.77 -16.43 -44.18
N ALA A 64 14.25 -15.33 -44.71
CA ALA A 64 14.89 -14.62 -45.83
C ALA A 64 16.23 -13.98 -45.44
N LEU A 65 16.37 -13.56 -44.18
CA LEU A 65 17.55 -12.88 -43.66
C LEU A 65 18.60 -13.84 -43.10
N GLY A 66 18.22 -15.08 -42.79
CA GLY A 66 19.06 -16.04 -42.07
C GLY A 66 19.18 -15.74 -40.57
N TYR A 67 18.10 -15.22 -39.96
CA TYR A 67 18.03 -14.83 -38.55
C TYR A 67 17.17 -15.84 -37.79
N GLU A 68 17.33 -15.88 -36.47
CA GLU A 68 16.38 -16.51 -35.55
C GLU A 68 15.29 -15.50 -35.20
N ALA A 69 14.02 -15.92 -35.16
CA ALA A 69 12.87 -15.07 -34.79
C ALA A 69 12.19 -15.52 -33.50
N HIS A 70 11.83 -14.55 -32.66
CA HIS A 70 11.02 -14.74 -31.46
C HIS A 70 9.80 -13.84 -31.52
N PHE A 71 8.60 -14.43 -31.63
CA PHE A 71 7.33 -13.72 -31.74
C PHE A 71 6.54 -13.75 -30.43
N PHE A 72 6.14 -12.57 -29.97
CA PHE A 72 5.44 -12.34 -28.70
C PHE A 72 4.05 -11.79 -28.97
N SER A 73 3.04 -12.37 -28.35
CA SER A 73 1.63 -12.06 -28.62
C SER A 73 0.81 -12.32 -27.36
N VAL A 74 -0.16 -11.46 -27.07
CA VAL A 74 -1.16 -11.75 -26.01
C VAL A 74 -2.18 -12.79 -26.45
N ASP A 75 -2.34 -12.98 -27.76
CA ASP A 75 -3.25 -13.99 -28.30
C ASP A 75 -2.74 -15.42 -28.03
N PRO A 76 -3.62 -16.35 -27.59
CA PRO A 76 -3.26 -17.74 -27.32
C PRO A 76 -2.60 -18.43 -28.52
N ALA A 77 -1.72 -19.39 -28.21
CA ALA A 77 -1.17 -20.30 -29.22
C ALA A 77 -2.32 -21.07 -29.91
N GLY A 78 -2.46 -20.89 -31.23
CA GLY A 78 -3.52 -21.49 -32.04
C GLY A 78 -4.72 -20.58 -32.33
N ALA A 79 -4.73 -19.32 -31.87
CA ALA A 79 -5.74 -18.36 -32.28
C ALA A 79 -5.76 -18.16 -33.82
N PRO A 80 -6.94 -17.97 -34.45
CA PRO A 80 -7.06 -17.82 -35.91
C PRO A 80 -6.35 -16.59 -36.45
N LYS A 81 -6.11 -15.59 -35.58
CA LYS A 81 -5.30 -14.40 -35.82
C LYS A 81 -4.47 -14.14 -34.56
N ARG A 82 -3.19 -13.84 -34.73
CA ARG A 82 -2.28 -13.43 -33.66
C ARG A 82 -1.61 -12.11 -34.02
N TYR A 83 -1.50 -11.22 -33.05
CA TYR A 83 -0.92 -9.90 -33.17
C TYR A 83 0.10 -9.65 -32.06
N GLY A 84 1.23 -9.05 -32.40
CA GLY A 84 2.18 -8.59 -31.40
C GLY A 84 3.50 -8.10 -31.97
N ASN A 85 4.58 -8.40 -31.26
CA ASN A 85 5.92 -7.90 -31.51
C ASN A 85 6.89 -9.06 -31.75
N ALA A 86 8.04 -8.80 -32.39
CA ALA A 86 9.06 -9.82 -32.58
C ALA A 86 10.48 -9.26 -32.47
N LEU A 87 11.42 -10.14 -32.11
CA LEU A 87 12.86 -9.87 -32.20
C LEU A 87 13.50 -10.86 -33.16
N LEU A 88 14.32 -10.36 -34.07
CA LEU A 88 15.13 -11.14 -34.99
C LEU A 88 16.60 -10.94 -34.64
N THR A 89 17.38 -12.00 -34.57
CA THR A 89 18.82 -11.91 -34.27
C THR A 89 19.63 -12.94 -35.04
N ARG A 90 20.89 -12.59 -35.33
CA ARG A 90 21.90 -13.50 -35.88
C ARG A 90 22.79 -14.13 -34.80
N ASP A 91 22.76 -13.57 -33.58
CA ASP A 91 23.52 -14.04 -32.43
C ASP A 91 22.71 -15.08 -31.64
N PRO A 92 23.36 -16.10 -31.03
CA PRO A 92 22.66 -17.15 -30.29
C PRO A 92 21.75 -16.61 -29.19
N VAL A 93 20.50 -17.10 -29.18
CA VAL A 93 19.54 -16.81 -28.12
C VAL A 93 19.76 -17.72 -26.92
N LEU A 94 19.88 -17.13 -25.75
CA LEU A 94 20.06 -17.82 -24.48
C LEU A 94 18.75 -17.96 -23.71
N HIS A 95 17.91 -16.94 -23.80
CA HIS A 95 16.64 -16.88 -23.07
C HIS A 95 15.66 -15.96 -23.81
N ALA A 96 14.37 -16.27 -23.73
CA ALA A 96 13.29 -15.43 -24.23
C ALA A 96 12.13 -15.39 -23.24
N ALA A 97 11.53 -14.21 -23.07
CA ALA A 97 10.41 -13.99 -22.16
C ALA A 97 9.49 -12.88 -22.70
N SER A 98 8.26 -12.80 -22.19
CA SER A 98 7.33 -11.73 -22.53
C SER A 98 6.39 -11.36 -21.39
N ARG A 99 5.91 -10.13 -21.40
CA ARG A 99 4.93 -9.58 -20.46
C ARG A 99 3.79 -8.93 -21.25
N ALA A 100 2.56 -9.36 -21.01
CA ALA A 100 1.39 -8.63 -21.50
C ALA A 100 1.28 -7.30 -20.73
N LEU A 101 1.00 -6.20 -21.43
CA LEU A 101 0.91 -4.86 -20.84
C LEU A 101 -0.58 -4.44 -20.76
N PRO A 102 -1.17 -4.38 -19.56
CA PRO A 102 -2.53 -3.87 -19.34
C PRO A 102 -2.79 -2.49 -19.95
N PRO A 103 -4.05 -2.16 -20.30
CA PRO A 103 -5.21 -3.03 -20.31
C PRO A 103 -5.10 -4.10 -21.40
N LEU A 104 -5.34 -5.38 -21.06
CA LEU A 104 -5.10 -6.52 -21.98
C LEU A 104 -5.93 -6.45 -23.26
N GLN A 105 -7.04 -5.71 -23.24
CA GLN A 105 -7.89 -5.45 -24.40
C GLN A 105 -7.19 -4.62 -25.48
N ASP A 106 -6.10 -3.93 -25.16
CA ASP A 106 -5.28 -3.15 -26.09
C ASP A 106 -4.22 -3.99 -26.82
N GLY A 107 -4.10 -5.29 -26.51
CA GLY A 107 -3.26 -6.22 -27.26
C GLY A 107 -1.76 -5.98 -27.13
N ARG A 108 -1.30 -5.21 -26.13
CA ARG A 108 0.11 -4.80 -26.00
C ARG A 108 0.93 -5.84 -25.25
N VAL A 109 2.16 -6.06 -25.73
CA VAL A 109 3.09 -7.04 -25.17
C VAL A 109 4.52 -6.51 -25.27
N ALA A 110 5.30 -6.68 -24.21
CA ALA A 110 6.74 -6.54 -24.23
C ALA A 110 7.40 -7.91 -24.41
N GLY A 111 8.41 -7.99 -25.27
CA GLY A 111 9.20 -9.20 -25.51
C GLY A 111 10.67 -8.97 -25.21
N ARG A 112 11.33 -9.91 -24.54
CA ARG A 112 12.76 -9.89 -24.20
C ARG A 112 13.44 -11.12 -24.80
N VAL A 113 14.60 -10.90 -25.44
CA VAL A 113 15.52 -11.94 -25.89
C VAL A 113 16.92 -11.63 -25.36
N ASP A 114 17.50 -12.55 -24.61
CA ASP A 114 18.90 -12.47 -24.19
C ASP A 114 19.78 -13.12 -25.26
N ILE A 115 20.69 -12.35 -25.84
CA ILE A 115 21.61 -12.82 -26.89
C ILE A 115 23.05 -12.93 -26.36
N ALA A 116 23.80 -13.87 -26.94
CA ALA A 116 25.23 -14.04 -26.68
C ALA A 116 26.09 -13.41 -27.80
N VAL A 117 26.83 -12.35 -27.49
CA VAL A 117 27.80 -11.75 -28.42
C VAL A 117 29.21 -11.97 -27.90
N GLY A 118 29.90 -12.95 -28.47
CA GLY A 118 31.18 -13.43 -27.94
C GLY A 118 31.01 -14.04 -26.54
N ALA A 119 31.70 -13.50 -25.54
CA ALA A 119 31.61 -13.93 -24.14
C ALA A 119 30.62 -13.09 -23.30
N ARG A 120 29.92 -12.12 -23.90
CA ARG A 120 28.98 -11.24 -23.18
C ARG A 120 27.53 -11.56 -23.53
N ARG A 121 26.64 -11.30 -22.57
CA ARG A 121 25.19 -11.38 -22.69
C ARG A 121 24.62 -9.98 -22.84
N TYR A 122 23.56 -9.85 -23.63
CA TYR A 122 22.81 -8.62 -23.80
C TYR A 122 21.31 -8.89 -23.85
N ALA A 123 20.51 -8.08 -23.16
CA ALA A 123 19.06 -8.19 -23.15
C ALA A 123 18.45 -7.24 -24.19
N MET A 124 17.79 -7.80 -25.19
CA MET A 124 17.11 -7.07 -26.26
C MET A 124 15.63 -7.07 -25.97
N VAL A 125 15.02 -5.88 -25.85
CA VAL A 125 13.61 -5.75 -25.51
C VAL A 125 12.86 -5.00 -26.61
N VAL A 126 11.71 -5.53 -27.01
CA VAL A 126 10.79 -4.89 -27.96
C VAL A 126 9.44 -4.61 -27.30
N THR A 127 8.86 -3.44 -27.57
CA THR A 127 7.49 -3.12 -27.15
C THR A 127 6.73 -2.32 -28.23
N HIS A 128 5.42 -2.24 -28.06
CA HIS A 128 4.54 -1.34 -28.80
C HIS A 128 3.50 -0.82 -27.79
N LEU A 129 3.46 0.48 -27.52
CA LEU A 129 2.55 1.08 -26.53
C LEU A 129 1.25 1.59 -27.15
N HIS A 130 0.30 1.98 -26.30
CA HIS A 130 -1.02 2.46 -26.68
C HIS A 130 -0.99 3.61 -27.71
N HIS A 131 -1.75 3.46 -28.79
CA HIS A 131 -1.60 4.24 -30.03
C HIS A 131 -2.48 5.48 -30.17
N THR A 132 -3.45 5.72 -29.28
CA THR A 132 -4.34 6.89 -29.41
C THR A 132 -3.67 8.17 -28.92
N PRO A 133 -3.90 9.34 -29.55
CA PRO A 133 -3.32 10.61 -29.08
C PRO A 133 -3.67 10.91 -27.62
N GLU A 134 -4.92 10.67 -27.22
CA GLU A 134 -5.47 10.96 -25.88
C GLU A 134 -5.03 9.94 -24.82
N GLY A 135 -4.55 8.76 -25.21
CA GLY A 135 -4.18 7.67 -24.30
C GLY A 135 -2.83 7.83 -23.59
N GLY A 136 -2.44 9.06 -23.24
CA GLY A 136 -1.19 9.33 -22.53
C GLY A 136 -1.10 8.65 -21.16
N ALA A 137 -2.22 8.57 -20.44
CA ALA A 137 -2.31 7.87 -19.16
C ALA A 137 -2.07 6.36 -19.31
N ILE A 138 -2.68 5.74 -20.33
CA ILE A 138 -2.50 4.31 -20.63
C ILE A 138 -1.05 4.01 -20.99
N ARG A 139 -0.39 4.86 -21.79
CA ARG A 139 1.05 4.70 -22.08
C ARG A 139 1.91 4.80 -20.83
N ALA A 140 1.56 5.67 -19.89
CA ALA A 140 2.29 5.81 -18.64
C ALA A 140 2.15 4.57 -17.76
N GLU A 141 0.95 3.99 -17.68
CA GLU A 141 0.69 2.72 -17.02
C GLU A 141 1.47 1.57 -17.67
N GLN A 142 1.35 1.40 -18.99
CA GLN A 142 2.06 0.36 -19.75
C GLN A 142 3.58 0.48 -19.65
N LEU A 143 4.12 1.71 -19.64
CA LEU A 143 5.54 1.93 -19.43
C LEU A 143 5.95 1.62 -17.99
N GLY A 144 5.12 1.96 -17.00
CA GLY A 144 5.32 1.55 -15.61
C GLY A 144 5.41 0.03 -15.47
N ASP A 145 4.46 -0.69 -16.07
CA ASP A 145 4.43 -2.16 -16.08
C ASP A 145 5.65 -2.77 -16.79
N LEU A 146 6.07 -2.19 -17.92
CA LEU A 146 7.27 -2.58 -18.62
C LEU A 146 8.51 -2.40 -17.72
N LEU A 147 8.67 -1.24 -17.09
CA LEU A 147 9.83 -0.96 -16.24
C LEU A 147 9.86 -1.87 -15.01
N ALA A 148 8.71 -2.09 -14.36
CA ALA A 148 8.59 -3.05 -13.26
C ALA A 148 9.01 -4.46 -13.69
N TRP A 149 8.55 -4.92 -14.87
CA TRP A 149 8.96 -6.23 -15.40
C TRP A 149 10.46 -6.30 -15.72
N LEU A 150 11.06 -5.22 -16.24
CA LEU A 150 12.51 -5.18 -16.47
C LEU A 150 13.31 -5.21 -15.17
N GLU A 151 12.78 -4.61 -14.11
CA GLU A 151 13.37 -4.66 -12.76
C GLU A 151 13.21 -6.04 -12.11
N GLU A 152 12.02 -6.65 -12.19
CA GLU A 152 11.74 -8.03 -11.76
C GLU A 152 12.71 -9.04 -12.41
N THR A 153 13.10 -8.78 -13.67
CA THR A 153 13.98 -9.64 -14.46
C THR A 153 15.41 -9.14 -14.56
N ALA A 154 15.80 -8.17 -13.73
CA ALA A 154 17.15 -7.59 -13.76
C ALA A 154 18.20 -8.58 -13.23
N ASP A 155 19.02 -9.12 -14.12
CA ASP A 155 20.12 -10.03 -13.80
C ASP A 155 21.50 -9.39 -14.00
N GLY A 156 21.54 -8.06 -14.11
CA GLY A 156 22.75 -7.28 -14.38
C GLY A 156 23.23 -7.36 -15.84
N VAL A 157 22.45 -7.99 -16.72
CA VAL A 157 22.74 -8.04 -18.16
C VAL A 157 22.45 -6.67 -18.79
N PRO A 158 23.40 -6.07 -19.55
CA PRO A 158 23.18 -4.83 -20.27
C PRO A 158 21.96 -4.88 -21.19
N LEU A 159 21.09 -3.88 -21.05
CA LEU A 159 19.79 -3.86 -21.73
C LEU A 159 19.67 -2.79 -22.82
N VAL A 160 19.00 -3.14 -23.92
CA VAL A 160 18.57 -2.25 -24.99
C VAL A 160 17.07 -2.41 -25.21
N LEU A 161 16.33 -1.32 -25.05
CA LEU A 161 14.88 -1.27 -25.23
C LEU A 161 14.54 -0.56 -26.54
N MET A 162 13.71 -1.20 -27.35
CA MET A 162 13.38 -0.77 -28.71
C MET A 162 11.87 -0.83 -28.93
N GLY A 163 11.34 0.03 -29.80
CA GLY A 163 9.96 -0.12 -30.24
C GLY A 163 9.24 1.17 -30.57
N ASP A 164 7.95 1.02 -30.82
CA ASP A 164 7.01 2.13 -31.03
C ASP A 164 6.33 2.49 -29.72
N PHE A 165 6.70 3.64 -29.16
CA PHE A 165 6.17 4.11 -27.89
C PHE A 165 4.95 5.01 -28.06
N ASN A 166 4.55 5.32 -29.29
CA ASN A 166 3.46 6.25 -29.59
C ASN A 166 3.54 7.59 -28.84
N ALA A 167 4.76 8.06 -28.56
CA ALA A 167 5.02 9.33 -27.87
C ALA A 167 6.36 9.95 -28.36
N PRO A 168 6.45 11.27 -28.51
CA PRO A 168 7.69 11.92 -28.96
C PRO A 168 8.76 11.95 -27.87
N SER A 169 10.03 12.14 -28.25
CA SER A 169 11.18 12.11 -27.33
C SER A 169 11.06 13.03 -26.11
N GLU A 170 10.41 14.19 -26.22
CA GLU A 170 10.21 15.12 -25.11
C GLU A 170 9.03 14.77 -24.18
N ALA A 171 8.23 13.76 -24.52
CA ALA A 171 7.04 13.41 -23.76
C ALA A 171 7.36 13.12 -22.29
N ALA A 172 6.50 13.58 -21.39
CA ALA A 172 6.66 13.38 -19.94
C ALA A 172 6.68 11.88 -19.57
N VAL A 173 6.03 11.03 -20.38
CA VAL A 173 5.99 9.57 -20.19
C VAL A 173 7.38 8.96 -20.11
N PHE A 174 8.39 9.51 -20.81
CA PHE A 174 9.77 8.99 -20.76
C PHE A 174 10.58 9.47 -19.56
N ALA A 175 10.04 10.30 -18.67
CA ALA A 175 10.79 10.79 -17.50
C ALA A 175 11.42 9.67 -16.65
N PRO A 176 10.74 8.54 -16.37
CA PRO A 176 11.34 7.40 -15.66
C PRO A 176 12.49 6.74 -16.44
N LEU A 177 12.34 6.56 -17.77
CA LEU A 177 13.37 5.95 -18.62
C LEU A 177 14.67 6.78 -18.68
N ARG A 178 14.56 8.12 -18.66
CA ARG A 178 15.73 9.01 -18.82
C ARG A 178 16.75 8.90 -17.69
N ALA A 179 16.36 8.37 -16.53
CA ALA A 179 17.29 8.13 -15.42
C ALA A 179 18.36 7.11 -15.82
N ASP A 180 17.94 5.94 -16.29
CA ASP A 180 18.81 4.78 -16.49
C ASP A 180 19.17 4.52 -17.96
N PHE A 181 18.46 5.16 -18.90
CA PHE A 181 18.65 4.98 -20.34
C PHE A 181 19.05 6.27 -21.04
N VAL A 182 19.85 6.12 -22.09
CA VAL A 182 20.10 7.12 -23.12
C VAL A 182 19.26 6.79 -24.35
N GLU A 183 18.47 7.77 -24.81
CA GLU A 183 17.74 7.64 -26.08
C GLU A 183 18.71 7.91 -27.24
N ALA A 184 18.92 6.91 -28.09
CA ALA A 184 20.03 6.89 -29.04
C ALA A 184 19.98 8.06 -30.02
N TYR A 185 18.82 8.34 -30.62
CA TYR A 185 18.70 9.39 -31.63
C TYR A 185 18.86 10.79 -31.03
N ALA A 186 18.13 11.11 -29.96
CA ALA A 186 18.19 12.40 -29.28
C ALA A 186 19.57 12.68 -28.67
N SER A 187 20.33 11.65 -28.29
CA SER A 187 21.69 11.82 -27.75
C SER A 187 22.70 12.34 -28.77
N LEU A 188 22.44 12.19 -30.07
CA LEU A 188 23.35 12.59 -31.15
C LEU A 188 22.85 13.78 -31.98
N HIS A 189 21.63 14.26 -31.74
CA HIS A 189 21.01 15.33 -32.52
C HIS A 189 20.57 16.48 -31.60
N GLU A 190 21.47 17.42 -31.36
CA GLU A 190 21.20 18.64 -30.56
C GLU A 190 20.15 19.53 -31.24
N GLY A 191 19.18 20.06 -30.48
CA GLY A 191 18.13 20.97 -30.98
C GLY A 191 16.69 20.42 -30.95
N GLY A 192 16.50 19.17 -30.51
CA GLY A 192 15.19 18.54 -30.39
C GLY A 192 14.86 17.61 -31.56
N ASP A 193 13.98 16.63 -31.33
CA ASP A 193 13.59 15.65 -32.34
C ASP A 193 12.74 16.30 -33.45
N LEU A 194 13.39 16.61 -34.58
CA LEU A 194 12.75 17.16 -35.79
C LEU A 194 12.37 16.07 -36.80
N ALA A 195 12.62 14.80 -36.49
CA ALA A 195 12.28 13.68 -37.35
C ALA A 195 10.77 13.43 -37.37
N ARG A 196 10.20 13.15 -38.54
CA ARG A 196 8.76 12.91 -38.73
C ARG A 196 8.46 11.43 -38.84
N THR A 197 7.54 10.90 -38.02
CA THR A 197 7.14 9.48 -37.94
C THR A 197 6.93 8.79 -39.29
N THR A 198 6.44 9.52 -40.29
CA THR A 198 6.33 9.01 -41.66
C THR A 198 6.64 10.08 -42.70
N LEU A 199 7.25 9.65 -43.81
CA LEU A 199 7.38 10.42 -45.04
C LEU A 199 6.44 9.94 -46.15
N ASN A 200 5.59 8.94 -45.87
CA ASN A 200 4.60 8.45 -46.81
C ASN A 200 3.38 9.40 -46.85
N PRO A 201 3.08 10.05 -48.00
CA PRO A 201 1.97 10.99 -48.10
C PRO A 201 0.60 10.35 -47.82
N ALA A 202 0.46 9.03 -48.02
CA ALA A 202 -0.80 8.31 -47.79
C ALA A 202 -1.17 8.16 -46.30
N PHE A 203 -0.18 8.27 -45.40
CA PHE A 203 -0.35 8.14 -43.95
C PHE A 203 -0.01 9.43 -43.20
N PHE A 204 0.06 10.54 -43.93
CA PHE A 204 0.38 11.85 -43.39
C PHE A 204 -0.76 12.37 -42.49
N ASP A 205 -0.59 12.30 -41.17
CA ASP A 205 -1.42 13.01 -40.19
C ASP A 205 -0.69 14.26 -39.69
N ALA A 206 -1.26 15.44 -39.95
CA ALA A 206 -0.72 16.73 -39.52
C ALA A 206 -0.53 16.84 -37.99
N ARG A 207 -1.16 15.96 -37.18
CA ARG A 207 -1.09 15.91 -35.71
C ARG A 207 0.02 15.00 -35.15
N ARG A 208 0.66 14.16 -35.98
CA ARG A 208 1.72 13.20 -35.58
C ARG A 208 3.06 13.51 -36.27
N GLN A 209 3.60 14.70 -36.03
CA GLN A 209 4.78 15.19 -36.77
C GLN A 209 6.13 14.76 -36.21
N LYS A 210 6.20 14.10 -35.06
CA LYS A 210 7.47 13.75 -34.39
C LYS A 210 7.60 12.26 -34.20
N ARG A 211 8.82 11.73 -34.41
CA ARG A 211 9.19 10.32 -34.23
C ARG A 211 8.63 9.75 -32.92
N ILE A 212 8.12 8.53 -33.03
CA ILE A 212 7.59 7.73 -31.92
C ILE A 212 8.27 6.36 -31.77
N ASP A 213 9.14 6.00 -32.72
CA ASP A 213 9.99 4.82 -32.67
C ASP A 213 11.32 5.14 -31.99
N HIS A 214 11.68 4.42 -30.94
CA HIS A 214 12.84 4.72 -30.10
C HIS A 214 13.78 3.54 -29.92
N VAL A 215 15.06 3.87 -29.69
CA VAL A 215 16.08 2.95 -29.16
C VAL A 215 16.64 3.57 -27.88
N PHE A 216 16.38 2.94 -26.75
CA PHE A 216 16.91 3.30 -25.45
C PHE A 216 18.01 2.31 -25.04
N ALA A 217 19.22 2.80 -24.85
CA ALA A 217 20.36 1.98 -24.39
C ALA A 217 20.66 2.29 -22.92
N GLN A 218 20.96 1.27 -22.13
CA GLN A 218 21.30 1.47 -20.71
C GLN A 218 22.55 2.35 -20.57
N ARG A 219 22.42 3.47 -19.85
CA ARG A 219 23.37 4.58 -19.82
C ARG A 219 24.78 4.18 -19.39
N ASP A 220 24.87 3.30 -18.39
CA ASP A 220 26.16 2.87 -17.84
C ASP A 220 26.78 1.70 -18.59
N ALA A 221 26.05 1.10 -19.53
CA ALA A 221 26.49 -0.08 -20.26
C ALA A 221 26.84 0.19 -21.73
N PHE A 222 26.35 1.29 -22.33
CA PHE A 222 26.57 1.58 -23.74
C PHE A 222 26.91 3.05 -23.99
N ASP A 223 27.80 3.27 -24.97
CA ASP A 223 27.93 4.54 -25.67
C ASP A 223 27.18 4.47 -27.01
N VAL A 224 26.42 5.52 -27.33
CA VAL A 224 25.72 5.61 -28.62
C VAL A 224 26.70 6.19 -29.63
N ARG A 225 27.10 5.38 -30.61
CA ARG A 225 28.04 5.79 -31.67
C ARG A 225 27.35 6.38 -32.88
N GLU A 226 26.18 5.83 -33.22
CA GLU A 226 25.39 6.25 -34.37
C GLU A 226 23.92 6.00 -34.08
N ALA A 227 23.04 6.88 -34.55
CA ALA A 227 21.60 6.68 -34.59
C ALA A 227 21.04 7.44 -35.80
N ARG A 228 20.28 6.79 -36.69
CA ARG A 228 19.76 7.44 -37.89
C ARG A 228 18.46 6.79 -38.39
N ILE A 229 17.64 7.62 -39.03
CA ILE A 229 16.45 7.18 -39.76
C ILE A 229 16.88 6.38 -40.99
N VAL A 230 16.16 5.31 -41.28
CA VAL A 230 16.39 4.40 -42.41
C VAL A 230 15.05 3.93 -42.96
N LEU A 231 15.04 3.33 -44.15
CA LEU A 231 13.83 2.76 -44.76
C LEU A 231 12.72 3.83 -44.99
N ASP A 232 13.12 5.06 -45.26
CA ASP A 232 12.30 6.27 -45.35
C ASP A 232 11.91 6.66 -46.79
N ALA A 233 12.06 5.73 -47.75
CA ALA A 233 11.72 5.94 -49.15
C ALA A 233 11.16 4.66 -49.80
N PRO A 234 10.22 4.81 -50.77
CA PRO A 234 9.68 3.68 -51.51
C PRO A 234 10.71 3.12 -52.51
N ASP A 235 10.47 1.91 -53.01
CA ASP A 235 11.18 1.41 -54.19
C ASP A 235 10.75 2.14 -55.48
N ARG A 236 11.32 1.73 -56.62
CA ARG A 236 11.00 2.31 -57.93
C ARG A 236 9.55 2.10 -58.35
N GLN A 237 8.86 1.15 -57.74
CA GLN A 237 7.47 0.80 -57.99
C GLN A 237 6.51 1.53 -57.03
N GLY A 238 7.04 2.33 -56.09
CA GLY A 238 6.25 3.06 -55.10
C GLY A 238 5.94 2.27 -53.82
N THR A 239 6.52 1.08 -53.64
CA THR A 239 6.30 0.23 -52.48
C THR A 239 7.13 0.71 -51.29
N TRP A 240 6.46 1.04 -50.20
CA TRP A 240 7.09 1.42 -48.94
C TRP A 240 7.36 0.20 -48.05
N PRO A 241 8.51 0.14 -47.36
CA PRO A 241 8.80 -0.95 -46.41
C PRO A 241 7.79 -0.95 -45.25
N SER A 242 7.44 0.22 -44.74
CA SER A 242 6.55 0.40 -43.59
C SER A 242 5.78 1.73 -43.73
N ASP A 243 4.72 1.89 -42.94
CA ASP A 243 4.07 3.17 -42.73
C ASP A 243 4.88 4.10 -41.82
N HIS A 244 5.81 3.55 -41.03
CA HIS A 244 6.85 4.28 -40.30
C HIS A 244 8.20 4.20 -41.04
N PHE A 245 9.15 5.05 -40.65
CA PHE A 245 10.55 4.81 -40.95
C PHE A 245 11.17 3.83 -39.94
N GLY A 246 12.29 3.20 -40.28
CA GLY A 246 13.08 2.43 -39.33
C GLY A 246 14.10 3.30 -38.60
N LEU A 247 14.44 2.97 -37.35
CA LEU A 247 15.51 3.62 -36.60
C LEU A 247 16.65 2.63 -36.36
N LEU A 248 17.81 2.90 -36.97
CA LEU A 248 19.04 2.13 -36.76
C LEU A 248 19.93 2.84 -35.74
N ALA A 249 20.41 2.11 -34.74
CA ALA A 249 21.43 2.58 -33.80
C ALA A 249 22.64 1.64 -33.75
N THR A 250 23.84 2.20 -33.62
CA THR A 250 25.07 1.46 -33.31
C THR A 250 25.52 1.80 -31.90
N LEU A 251 25.50 0.80 -31.03
CA LEU A 251 25.81 0.89 -29.61
C LEU A 251 27.17 0.25 -29.32
N VAL A 252 28.03 0.96 -28.61
CA VAL A 252 29.36 0.47 -28.21
C VAL A 252 29.29 0.03 -26.74
N PRO A 253 29.48 -1.27 -26.43
CA PRO A 253 29.46 -1.73 -25.05
C PRO A 253 30.63 -1.13 -24.24
N ARG A 254 30.33 -0.59 -23.06
CA ARG A 254 31.34 -0.11 -22.12
C ARG A 254 32.11 -1.28 -21.48
N PRO A 255 33.33 -1.05 -20.95
CA PRO A 255 34.04 -2.05 -20.14
C PRO A 255 33.21 -2.45 -18.91
N LEU A 256 33.20 -3.75 -18.56
CA LEU A 256 32.56 -4.19 -17.32
C LEU A 256 33.36 -3.62 -16.12
N PRO A 257 32.69 -3.14 -15.05
CA PRO A 257 33.37 -2.74 -13.84
C PRO A 257 34.23 -3.88 -13.26
N GLN A 258 35.31 -3.51 -12.55
CA GLN A 258 36.11 -4.41 -11.71
C GLN A 258 35.16 -5.22 -10.81
N THR A 259 35.39 -6.53 -10.63
CA THR A 259 34.43 -7.47 -10.01
C THR A 259 33.68 -6.86 -8.82
N ALA A 260 32.40 -6.55 -9.03
CA ALA A 260 31.53 -5.97 -8.03
C ALA A 260 31.63 -6.78 -6.73
N ARG A 261 31.71 -6.10 -5.59
CA ARG A 261 31.78 -6.77 -4.28
C ARG A 261 30.56 -7.70 -4.14
N ALA A 262 30.66 -8.78 -3.38
CA ALA A 262 29.57 -9.76 -3.30
C ALA A 262 28.21 -9.11 -2.97
N TRP A 263 28.19 -8.11 -2.09
CA TRP A 263 26.96 -7.39 -1.73
C TRP A 263 26.46 -6.36 -2.76
N GLU A 264 27.25 -6.05 -3.79
CA GLU A 264 26.85 -5.22 -4.94
C GLU A 264 26.24 -6.07 -6.07
N GLN A 265 26.37 -7.40 -5.99
CA GLN A 265 25.84 -8.33 -6.98
C GLN A 265 24.35 -8.58 -6.72
N ARG A 266 23.47 -7.85 -7.41
CA ARG A 266 22.00 -7.96 -7.27
C ARG A 266 21.44 -9.35 -7.60
N ALA A 267 22.19 -10.20 -8.32
CA ALA A 267 21.83 -11.60 -8.58
C ALA A 267 21.91 -12.50 -7.32
N LEU A 268 22.61 -12.07 -6.27
CA LEU A 268 22.63 -12.79 -4.99
C LEU A 268 21.39 -12.45 -4.16
N THR A 269 20.92 -13.42 -3.38
CA THR A 269 19.78 -13.20 -2.47
C THR A 269 20.09 -12.13 -1.41
N PRO A 270 19.08 -11.43 -0.88
CA PRO A 270 19.26 -10.47 0.21
C PRO A 270 20.08 -11.05 1.39
N ASP A 271 19.78 -12.29 1.76
CA ASP A 271 20.51 -13.07 2.77
C ASP A 271 22.01 -13.22 2.48
N ALA A 272 22.37 -13.57 1.23
CA ALA A 272 23.77 -13.75 0.85
C ALA A 272 24.53 -12.41 0.84
N ARG A 273 23.88 -11.36 0.34
CA ARG A 273 24.44 -9.99 0.30
C ARG A 273 24.63 -9.43 1.72
N ALA A 274 23.65 -9.60 2.61
CA ALA A 274 23.71 -9.18 4.00
C ALA A 274 24.85 -9.89 4.75
N ARG A 275 24.98 -11.21 4.62
CA ARG A 275 26.10 -11.97 5.23
C ARG A 275 27.46 -11.51 4.73
N ALA A 276 27.58 -11.19 3.43
CA ALA A 276 28.83 -10.68 2.88
C ALA A 276 29.19 -9.29 3.44
N LEU A 277 28.20 -8.40 3.66
CA LEU A 277 28.41 -7.12 4.34
C LEU A 277 28.86 -7.32 5.79
N VAL A 278 28.15 -8.15 6.57
CA VAL A 278 28.49 -8.41 7.98
C VAL A 278 29.88 -9.01 8.13
N ALA A 279 30.29 -9.91 7.22
CA ALA A 279 31.64 -10.47 7.20
C ALA A 279 32.72 -9.40 6.92
N ALA A 280 32.36 -8.32 6.23
CA ALA A 280 33.25 -7.20 5.94
C ALA A 280 33.24 -6.09 7.01
N MET A 281 32.33 -6.15 7.99
CA MET A 281 32.18 -5.17 9.08
C MET A 281 33.15 -5.41 10.24
N THR A 282 33.56 -4.33 10.90
CA THR A 282 34.21 -4.40 12.23
C THR A 282 33.14 -4.65 13.31
N ALA A 283 33.58 -5.02 14.53
CA ALA A 283 32.65 -5.16 15.65
C ALA A 283 31.94 -3.83 15.97
N ASP A 284 32.66 -2.71 15.95
CA ASP A 284 32.10 -1.39 16.27
C ASP A 284 31.06 -0.93 15.25
N GLU A 285 31.25 -1.25 13.98
CA GLU A 285 30.23 -0.99 12.94
C GLU A 285 28.97 -1.83 13.16
N LYS A 286 29.11 -3.08 13.62
CA LYS A 286 27.96 -3.93 13.96
C LYS A 286 27.21 -3.35 15.16
N PHE A 287 27.93 -2.97 16.22
CA PHE A 287 27.34 -2.29 17.38
C PHE A 287 26.67 -0.98 17.01
N ARG A 288 27.22 -0.23 16.05
CA ARG A 288 26.59 1.00 15.59
C ARG A 288 25.29 0.75 14.85
N LEU A 289 25.21 -0.31 14.06
CA LEU A 289 24.03 -0.65 13.26
C LEU A 289 22.84 -1.12 14.11
N ILE A 290 23.10 -1.80 15.22
CA ILE A 290 22.06 -2.34 16.14
C ILE A 290 21.52 -1.29 17.13
N ARG A 291 21.73 -0.02 16.85
CA ARG A 291 21.16 1.09 17.61
C ARG A 291 20.79 2.26 16.70
N SER A 292 19.74 2.97 17.06
CA SER A 292 19.42 4.28 16.50
C SER A 292 19.51 5.34 17.60
N ASP A 293 19.94 6.54 17.23
CA ASP A 293 19.87 7.71 18.11
C ASP A 293 18.56 8.46 17.87
N PHE A 294 18.12 9.26 18.83
CA PHE A 294 16.96 10.13 18.68
C PHE A 294 17.23 11.19 17.60
N GLY A 295 16.40 11.19 16.56
CA GLY A 295 16.62 12.07 15.41
C GLY A 295 16.55 13.56 15.76
N LEU A 296 15.89 13.93 16.86
CA LEU A 296 15.77 15.32 17.33
C LEU A 296 16.95 15.80 18.19
N GLY A 297 17.76 14.89 18.72
CA GLY A 297 18.82 15.21 19.69
C GLY A 297 18.36 15.09 21.15
N VAL A 298 19.33 14.96 22.06
CA VAL A 298 19.11 14.71 23.51
C VAL A 298 18.83 16.01 24.26
N ASP A 299 17.76 16.08 25.06
CA ASP A 299 17.45 17.19 25.98
C ASP A 299 17.50 18.61 25.35
N GLY A 300 17.03 18.75 24.11
CA GLY A 300 17.10 20.02 23.36
C GLY A 300 18.49 20.36 22.82
N GLY A 301 19.43 19.42 22.89
CA GLY A 301 20.73 19.45 22.23
C GLY A 301 20.63 19.35 20.70
N PRO A 302 21.76 19.51 19.99
CA PRO A 302 21.76 19.46 18.54
C PRO A 302 21.36 18.07 18.03
N ARG A 303 20.71 18.03 16.87
CA ARG A 303 20.47 16.78 16.13
C ARG A 303 21.79 16.06 15.86
N PRO A 304 21.81 14.71 15.86
CA PRO A 304 22.98 13.96 15.42
C PRO A 304 23.45 14.39 14.02
N GLU A 305 24.76 14.39 13.79
CA GLU A 305 25.33 14.77 12.50
C GLU A 305 24.80 13.86 11.38
N GLY A 306 24.19 14.46 10.37
CA GLY A 306 23.57 13.77 9.23
C GLY A 306 22.10 13.39 9.45
N ALA A 307 21.53 13.52 10.65
CA ALA A 307 20.12 13.25 10.90
C ALA A 307 19.22 14.32 10.25
N LEU A 308 18.14 13.89 9.59
CA LEU A 308 17.15 14.81 9.00
C LEU A 308 16.24 15.44 10.07
N GLY A 309 16.18 14.88 11.27
CA GLY A 309 15.32 15.33 12.36
C GLY A 309 13.93 14.72 12.31
N SER A 310 13.76 13.51 12.83
CA SER A 310 12.46 12.82 13.04
C SER A 310 12.64 11.81 14.18
N ALA A 311 12.01 10.63 14.12
CA ALA A 311 12.01 9.62 15.17
C ALA A 311 13.41 9.07 15.49
N GLY A 312 14.19 8.66 14.49
CA GLY A 312 15.46 7.97 14.73
C GLY A 312 16.50 8.11 13.63
N TYR A 313 17.76 7.86 13.97
CA TYR A 313 18.89 7.95 13.04
C TYR A 313 19.99 6.93 13.35
N THR A 314 20.43 6.20 12.32
CA THR A 314 21.65 5.39 12.36
C THR A 314 22.59 5.85 11.22
N PRO A 315 23.83 6.30 11.51
CA PRO A 315 24.80 6.77 10.53
C PRO A 315 25.16 5.75 9.45
N ALA A 316 25.55 6.28 8.30
CA ALA A 316 26.05 5.49 7.18
C ALA A 316 27.38 4.79 7.52
N ILE A 317 27.62 3.64 6.90
CA ILE A 317 28.94 2.98 6.87
C ILE A 317 29.48 3.10 5.44
N ALA A 318 30.00 4.30 5.15
CA ALA A 318 30.34 4.72 3.79
C ALA A 318 31.30 3.77 3.06
N ARG A 319 32.29 3.19 3.76
CA ARG A 319 33.27 2.27 3.13
C ARG A 319 32.62 1.00 2.55
N LEU A 320 31.47 0.60 3.09
CA LEU A 320 30.70 -0.57 2.68
C LEU A 320 29.52 -0.22 1.77
N GLY A 321 29.25 1.08 1.56
CA GLY A 321 28.09 1.55 0.80
C GLY A 321 26.76 1.42 1.55
N ILE A 322 26.78 1.16 2.87
CA ILE A 322 25.55 1.11 3.67
C ILE A 322 25.08 2.56 3.91
N PRO A 323 23.88 2.95 3.43
CA PRO A 323 23.35 4.28 3.66
C PRO A 323 23.02 4.49 5.14
N ALA A 324 22.86 5.75 5.55
CA ALA A 324 22.29 6.03 6.87
C ALA A 324 20.83 5.52 6.91
N LEU A 325 20.39 5.04 8.06
CA LEU A 325 18.98 4.76 8.31
C LEU A 325 18.37 6.05 8.89
N GLN A 326 17.46 6.65 8.14
CA GLN A 326 16.69 7.82 8.54
C GLN A 326 15.27 7.32 8.83
N LEU A 327 14.92 7.26 10.12
CA LEU A 327 13.65 6.73 10.61
C LEU A 327 12.66 7.87 10.80
N ALA A 328 11.52 7.80 10.11
CA ALA A 328 10.42 8.73 10.29
C ALA A 328 9.16 8.04 10.83
N ASP A 329 8.46 8.73 11.72
CA ASP A 329 7.07 8.45 12.04
C ASP A 329 6.14 9.00 10.92
N ALA A 330 4.92 8.48 10.70
CA ALA A 330 4.38 7.17 11.11
C ALA A 330 3.27 6.74 10.12
N GLY A 331 2.28 5.94 10.56
CA GLY A 331 1.28 5.26 9.73
C GLY A 331 0.28 6.16 9.00
N LEU A 332 0.32 7.49 9.19
CA LEU A 332 -0.57 8.47 8.54
C LEU A 332 0.17 9.50 7.68
N GLY A 333 1.48 9.34 7.47
CA GLY A 333 2.34 10.22 6.69
C GLY A 333 3.62 10.60 7.43
N VAL A 334 4.54 11.26 6.72
CA VAL A 334 5.86 11.66 7.26
C VAL A 334 5.71 12.82 8.23
N THR A 335 6.10 12.64 9.49
CA THR A 335 5.91 13.65 10.54
C THR A 335 7.07 14.63 10.63
N ASN A 336 6.76 15.85 11.07
CA ASN A 336 7.72 16.91 11.36
C ASN A 336 7.61 17.35 12.83
N PRO A 337 8.00 16.47 13.77
CA PRO A 337 7.82 16.72 15.19
C PRO A 337 8.59 17.97 15.62
N ALA A 338 7.97 18.73 16.53
CA ALA A 338 8.46 20.02 17.02
C ALA A 338 8.81 21.05 15.91
N ASN A 339 8.30 20.87 14.69
CA ASN A 339 8.63 21.69 13.52
C ASN A 339 10.15 21.81 13.28
N ILE A 340 10.89 20.73 13.53
CA ILE A 340 12.36 20.72 13.43
C ILE A 340 12.88 20.92 12.01
N ARG A 341 12.02 20.72 11.01
CA ARG A 341 12.25 21.04 9.60
C ARG A 341 11.30 22.19 9.21
N PRO A 342 11.62 23.46 9.48
CA PRO A 342 10.71 24.57 9.22
C PRO A 342 10.26 24.64 7.76
N GLY A 343 8.96 24.76 7.54
CA GLY A 343 8.36 24.79 6.20
C GLY A 343 8.19 23.42 5.55
N ASP A 344 8.64 22.33 6.20
CA ASP A 344 8.37 20.97 5.74
C ASP A 344 6.95 20.54 6.13
N TYR A 345 6.21 20.06 5.14
CA TYR A 345 4.88 19.48 5.26
C TYR A 345 4.81 18.18 4.46
N ALA A 346 3.93 17.27 4.87
CA ALA A 346 3.65 16.04 4.17
C ALA A 346 2.17 15.99 3.77
N THR A 347 1.72 14.87 3.21
CA THR A 347 0.29 14.61 2.98
C THR A 347 -0.28 13.83 4.17
N PRO A 348 -1.14 14.44 5.01
CA PRO A 348 -1.89 13.72 6.02
C PRO A 348 -2.88 12.75 5.38
N MET A 349 -2.65 11.46 5.61
CA MET A 349 -3.53 10.38 5.18
C MET A 349 -4.76 10.28 6.09
N PRO A 350 -5.87 9.71 5.62
CA PRO A 350 -6.99 9.37 6.49
C PRO A 350 -6.60 8.33 7.54
N SER A 351 -7.32 8.33 8.66
CA SER A 351 -7.09 7.44 9.81
C SER A 351 -7.11 5.95 9.45
N GLY A 352 -6.54 5.13 10.34
CA GLY A 352 -6.60 3.67 10.28
C GLY A 352 -8.04 3.15 10.13
N PRO A 353 -8.98 3.55 11.01
CA PRO A 353 -10.39 3.19 10.89
C PRO A 353 -11.00 3.62 9.56
N MET A 354 -10.70 4.82 9.07
CA MET A 354 -11.25 5.30 7.79
C MET A 354 -10.75 4.48 6.61
N THR A 355 -9.43 4.24 6.57
CA THR A 355 -8.82 3.42 5.52
C THR A 355 -9.37 2.00 5.58
N ALA A 356 -9.56 1.46 6.79
CA ALA A 356 -10.16 0.15 6.97
C ALA A 356 -11.63 0.10 6.59
N SER A 357 -12.38 1.20 6.79
CA SER A 357 -13.76 1.31 6.35
C SER A 357 -13.95 1.19 4.85
N THR A 358 -12.90 1.39 4.05
CA THR A 358 -12.96 1.14 2.61
C THR A 358 -13.11 -0.34 2.26
N TRP A 359 -12.65 -1.24 3.15
CA TRP A 359 -12.52 -2.68 2.92
C TRP A 359 -11.77 -2.99 1.61
N SER A 360 -10.80 -2.15 1.24
CA SER A 360 -10.09 -2.21 -0.04
C SER A 360 -8.58 -2.29 0.15
N PRO A 361 -7.98 -3.48 -0.07
CA PRO A 361 -6.52 -3.62 -0.09
C PRO A 361 -5.86 -2.71 -1.13
N GLU A 362 -6.52 -2.44 -2.26
CA GLU A 362 -6.04 -1.52 -3.31
C GLU A 362 -5.91 -0.08 -2.79
N ILE A 363 -6.92 0.40 -2.05
CA ILE A 363 -6.89 1.77 -1.50
C ILE A 363 -5.84 1.87 -0.39
N ALA A 364 -5.74 0.86 0.47
CA ALA A 364 -4.70 0.80 1.50
C ALA A 364 -3.28 0.80 0.89
N TRP A 365 -3.06 0.02 -0.17
CA TRP A 365 -1.81 0.01 -0.93
C TRP A 365 -1.48 1.39 -1.53
N ALA A 366 -2.45 2.06 -2.15
CA ALA A 366 -2.24 3.39 -2.72
C ALA A 366 -1.86 4.43 -1.65
N GLY A 367 -2.45 4.33 -0.46
CA GLY A 367 -2.07 5.13 0.70
C GLY A 367 -0.64 4.85 1.15
N GLY A 368 -0.28 3.57 1.29
CA GLY A 368 1.08 3.12 1.59
C GLY A 368 2.11 3.64 0.59
N ALA A 369 1.84 3.49 -0.71
CA ALA A 369 2.70 3.98 -1.79
C ALA A 369 2.88 5.50 -1.75
N THR A 370 1.84 6.25 -1.36
CA THR A 370 1.94 7.70 -1.16
C THR A 370 2.88 8.04 -0.01
N MET A 371 2.73 7.39 1.14
CA MET A 371 3.62 7.60 2.28
C MET A 371 5.07 7.20 1.96
N GLY A 372 5.29 6.03 1.36
CA GLY A 372 6.62 5.55 0.97
C GLY A 372 7.33 6.48 -0.01
N ARG A 373 6.62 6.92 -1.06
CA ARG A 373 7.17 7.87 -2.04
C ARG A 373 7.55 9.20 -1.39
N GLN A 374 6.72 9.71 -0.48
CA GLN A 374 7.06 10.93 0.25
C GLN A 374 8.23 10.75 1.20
N ALA A 375 8.28 9.64 1.95
CA ALA A 375 9.41 9.32 2.81
C ALA A 375 10.71 9.30 2.01
N TRP A 376 10.73 8.57 0.89
CA TRP A 376 11.88 8.49 -0.01
C TRP A 376 12.29 9.85 -0.57
N ARG A 377 11.31 10.66 -1.02
CA ARG A 377 11.54 12.02 -1.52
C ARG A 377 11.93 13.03 -0.44
N LYS A 378 11.72 12.72 0.82
CA LYS A 378 12.12 13.55 1.95
C LYS A 378 13.45 13.12 2.58
N GLY A 379 14.07 12.06 2.04
CA GLY A 379 15.35 11.56 2.53
C GLY A 379 15.25 10.41 3.55
N PHE A 380 14.04 9.93 3.86
CA PHE A 380 13.81 8.83 4.79
C PHE A 380 13.76 7.49 4.05
N ASN A 381 14.38 6.45 4.63
CA ASN A 381 14.40 5.09 4.09
C ASN A 381 13.87 4.03 5.07
N VAL A 382 13.45 4.46 6.26
CA VAL A 382 12.69 3.64 7.21
C VAL A 382 11.48 4.45 7.65
N LEU A 383 10.29 3.93 7.40
CA LEU A 383 9.04 4.50 7.86
C LEU A 383 8.45 3.61 8.96
N LEU A 384 8.16 4.21 10.10
CA LEU A 384 7.59 3.54 11.27
C LEU A 384 6.06 3.40 11.09
N ALA A 385 5.68 2.78 9.99
CA ALA A 385 4.32 2.60 9.53
C ALA A 385 3.99 1.12 9.33
N GLY A 386 2.81 0.75 9.83
CA GLY A 386 2.36 -0.64 9.95
C GLY A 386 1.62 -0.91 11.26
N SER A 387 0.88 0.09 11.77
CA SER A 387 0.13 0.02 13.04
C SER A 387 -1.01 -1.01 12.94
N LEU A 388 -0.92 -2.11 13.70
CA LEU A 388 -1.72 -3.32 13.50
C LEU A 388 -2.27 -3.95 14.80
N ASN A 389 -2.14 -3.24 15.92
CA ASN A 389 -2.86 -3.61 17.14
C ASN A 389 -4.37 -3.69 16.87
N LEU A 390 -5.06 -4.65 17.51
CA LEU A 390 -6.51 -4.76 17.36
C LEU A 390 -7.19 -3.73 18.22
N GLN A 391 -8.28 -3.14 17.71
CA GLN A 391 -9.13 -2.25 18.50
C GLN A 391 -9.95 -3.07 19.51
N ARG A 392 -9.33 -3.39 20.66
CA ARG A 392 -9.95 -4.18 21.73
C ARG A 392 -10.92 -3.39 22.60
N ASP A 393 -10.63 -2.11 22.79
CA ASP A 393 -11.45 -1.21 23.62
C ASP A 393 -11.65 0.11 22.87
N PRO A 394 -12.89 0.63 22.75
CA PRO A 394 -13.16 1.88 22.05
C PRO A 394 -12.46 3.09 22.67
N ARG A 395 -12.05 3.00 23.94
CA ARG A 395 -11.39 4.09 24.67
C ARG A 395 -9.89 4.20 24.38
N ASN A 396 -9.27 3.23 23.69
CA ASN A 396 -7.85 3.29 23.39
C ASN A 396 -7.50 4.58 22.60
N GLY A 397 -6.55 5.35 23.13
CA GLY A 397 -6.10 6.63 22.58
C GLY A 397 -5.55 6.57 21.15
N ARG A 398 -5.13 5.39 20.69
CA ARG A 398 -4.53 5.17 19.36
C ARG A 398 -5.40 4.39 18.39
N ASN A 399 -6.68 4.14 18.69
CA ASN A 399 -7.56 3.48 17.72
C ASN A 399 -7.56 4.17 16.35
N PHE A 400 -7.41 5.50 16.31
CA PHE A 400 -7.32 6.26 15.05
C PHE A 400 -6.16 5.84 14.12
N GLU A 401 -5.09 5.20 14.62
CA GLU A 401 -4.01 4.70 13.75
C GLU A 401 -4.07 3.18 13.51
N TYR A 402 -5.02 2.48 14.15
CA TYR A 402 -5.23 1.04 13.99
C TYR A 402 -6.39 0.74 13.04
N ALA A 403 -6.32 -0.39 12.34
CA ALA A 403 -7.28 -0.71 11.27
C ALA A 403 -8.62 -1.26 11.77
N GLY A 404 -8.74 -1.82 12.98
CA GLY A 404 -10.04 -2.30 13.47
C GLY A 404 -9.94 -3.51 14.39
N GLU A 405 -11.07 -4.20 14.57
CA GLU A 405 -11.20 -5.27 15.58
C GLU A 405 -11.01 -6.70 15.03
N ASP A 406 -11.06 -6.89 13.71
CA ASP A 406 -10.93 -8.21 13.09
C ASP A 406 -9.52 -8.44 12.51
N PRO A 407 -8.82 -9.54 12.88
CA PRO A 407 -7.46 -9.79 12.43
C PRO A 407 -7.32 -10.03 10.93
N LEU A 408 -8.35 -10.58 10.26
CA LEU A 408 -8.29 -10.83 8.81
C LEU A 408 -8.40 -9.49 8.06
N LEU A 409 -9.36 -8.65 8.43
CA LEU A 409 -9.51 -7.32 7.84
C LEU A 409 -8.28 -6.44 8.12
N ALA A 410 -7.92 -6.29 9.39
CA ALA A 410 -6.82 -5.43 9.81
C ALA A 410 -5.48 -5.88 9.20
N GLY A 411 -5.17 -7.17 9.30
CA GLY A 411 -3.93 -7.73 8.74
C GLY A 411 -3.83 -7.54 7.24
N THR A 412 -4.92 -7.78 6.50
CA THR A 412 -4.90 -7.65 5.03
C THR A 412 -4.67 -6.21 4.59
N LEU A 413 -5.35 -5.24 5.22
CA LEU A 413 -5.26 -3.84 4.81
C LEU A 413 -3.94 -3.20 5.25
N VAL A 414 -3.46 -3.49 6.46
CA VAL A 414 -2.15 -3.00 6.90
C VAL A 414 -1.02 -3.65 6.10
N GLY A 415 -1.10 -4.95 5.81
CA GLY A 415 -0.16 -5.63 4.93
C GLY A 415 -0.11 -5.02 3.51
N ALA A 416 -1.26 -4.62 2.96
CA ALA A 416 -1.32 -3.92 1.68
C ALA A 416 -0.66 -2.52 1.75
N SER A 417 -0.85 -1.78 2.84
CA SER A 417 -0.17 -0.51 3.09
C SER A 417 1.35 -0.68 3.23
N VAL A 418 1.80 -1.71 3.97
CA VAL A 418 3.21 -2.10 4.08
C VAL A 418 3.81 -2.36 2.70
N ARG A 419 3.13 -3.16 1.87
CA ARG A 419 3.56 -3.38 0.48
C ARG A 419 3.70 -2.09 -0.31
N GLY A 420 2.71 -1.21 -0.24
CA GLY A 420 2.76 0.08 -0.91
C GLY A 420 3.99 0.90 -0.50
N ILE A 421 4.35 0.92 0.78
CA ILE A 421 5.55 1.61 1.28
C ILE A 421 6.83 0.97 0.71
N GLN A 422 6.93 -0.37 0.73
CA GLN A 422 8.12 -1.10 0.31
C GLN A 422 8.34 -1.07 -1.21
N ASP A 423 7.27 -0.99 -2.00
CA ASP A 423 7.33 -0.77 -3.46
C ASP A 423 8.01 0.57 -3.82
N GLN A 424 8.21 1.47 -2.86
CA GLN A 424 8.90 2.76 -3.03
C GLN A 424 10.33 2.76 -2.47
N HIS A 425 10.89 1.58 -2.21
CA HIS A 425 12.22 1.37 -1.64
C HIS A 425 12.43 1.98 -0.24
N VAL A 426 11.38 1.94 0.58
CA VAL A 426 11.39 2.37 1.97
C VAL A 426 11.03 1.18 2.85
N VAL A 427 11.78 0.94 3.92
CA VAL A 427 11.44 -0.10 4.88
C VAL A 427 10.18 0.32 5.64
N SER A 428 9.14 -0.52 5.60
CA SER A 428 7.99 -0.40 6.50
C SER A 428 8.22 -1.15 7.80
N THR A 429 7.51 -0.75 8.86
CA THR A 429 7.67 -1.32 10.20
C THR A 429 6.33 -1.73 10.79
N LEU A 430 6.03 -3.04 10.82
CA LEU A 430 4.83 -3.51 11.52
C LEU A 430 4.96 -3.24 13.03
N LYS A 431 3.93 -2.62 13.62
CA LYS A 431 3.95 -2.18 15.02
C LYS A 431 2.56 -2.23 15.66
N HIS A 432 2.43 -2.33 16.98
CA HIS A 432 3.48 -2.62 17.95
C HIS A 432 3.30 -4.08 18.36
N PHE A 433 4.33 -4.89 18.13
CA PHE A 433 4.29 -6.33 18.30
C PHE A 433 4.56 -6.70 19.77
N ALA A 434 3.56 -7.05 20.59
CA ALA A 434 2.13 -7.19 20.27
C ALA A 434 1.26 -6.73 21.44
N MET A 435 -0.06 -6.59 21.21
CA MET A 435 -1.08 -6.28 22.23
C MET A 435 -0.89 -4.95 22.99
N ASN A 436 -0.36 -3.93 22.30
CA ASN A 436 -0.34 -2.54 22.78
C ASN A 436 -1.69 -1.86 22.52
N ASP A 437 -2.75 -2.44 23.07
CA ASP A 437 -4.13 -2.08 22.75
C ASP A 437 -4.74 -1.10 23.76
N MET A 438 -3.91 -0.52 24.64
CA MET A 438 -4.22 0.55 25.61
C MET A 438 -2.99 1.44 25.83
N GLU A 439 -3.16 2.76 25.88
CA GLU A 439 -2.05 3.69 26.11
C GLU A 439 -1.76 3.92 27.60
N THR A 440 -2.80 3.86 28.42
CA THR A 440 -2.70 4.05 29.86
C THR A 440 -1.79 2.98 30.47
N GLY A 441 -0.70 3.43 31.09
CA GLY A 441 0.30 2.55 31.68
C GLY A 441 1.04 1.67 30.66
N ARG A 442 1.03 1.99 29.36
CA ARG A 442 1.66 1.17 28.29
C ARG A 442 3.09 0.74 28.56
N ASN A 443 3.87 1.54 29.27
CA ASN A 443 5.27 1.24 29.62
C ASN A 443 5.42 0.25 30.78
N THR A 444 4.34 -0.14 31.45
CA THR A 444 4.40 -0.92 32.69
C THR A 444 3.32 -1.99 32.81
N HIS A 445 2.13 -1.81 32.22
CA HIS A 445 1.05 -2.79 32.38
C HIS A 445 1.40 -4.12 31.69
N SER A 446 0.78 -5.21 32.13
CA SER A 446 0.80 -6.51 31.44
C SER A 446 -0.52 -6.77 30.73
N ALA A 447 -0.48 -7.09 29.44
CA ALA A 447 -1.60 -7.66 28.71
C ALA A 447 -1.60 -9.17 28.95
N ASP A 448 -2.57 -9.67 29.73
CA ASP A 448 -2.61 -11.07 30.14
C ASP A 448 -3.63 -11.84 29.29
N ILE A 449 -3.15 -12.79 28.50
CA ILE A 449 -3.94 -13.51 27.49
C ILE A 449 -3.48 -14.96 27.35
N GLY A 450 -4.43 -15.88 27.12
CA GLY A 450 -4.13 -17.28 26.84
C GLY A 450 -3.44 -17.49 25.49
N ALA A 451 -2.51 -18.44 25.40
CA ALA A 451 -1.70 -18.67 24.19
C ALA A 451 -2.54 -18.91 22.93
N ARG A 452 -3.58 -19.76 23.00
CA ARG A 452 -4.51 -19.96 21.88
C ARG A 452 -5.19 -18.65 21.47
N ALA A 453 -5.70 -17.90 22.43
CA ALA A 453 -6.41 -16.66 22.17
C ALA A 453 -5.51 -15.61 21.49
N MET A 454 -4.27 -15.46 21.97
CA MET A 454 -3.25 -14.59 21.40
C MET A 454 -2.94 -14.94 19.94
N HIS A 455 -2.83 -16.23 19.62
CA HIS A 455 -2.61 -16.70 18.25
C HIS A 455 -3.83 -16.55 17.34
N GLU A 456 -5.06 -16.57 17.87
CA GLU A 456 -6.31 -16.44 17.11
C GLU A 456 -6.85 -15.00 17.00
N SER A 457 -6.16 -14.04 17.63
CA SER A 457 -6.49 -12.60 17.61
C SER A 457 -5.29 -11.74 17.16
N ASP A 458 -4.53 -11.13 18.07
CA ASP A 458 -3.55 -10.09 17.70
C ASP A 458 -2.42 -10.65 16.84
N LEU A 459 -1.85 -11.80 17.22
CA LEU A 459 -0.80 -12.42 16.42
C LEU A 459 -1.32 -12.91 15.06
N LEU A 460 -2.61 -13.25 14.95
CA LEU A 460 -3.20 -13.56 13.65
C LEU A 460 -3.21 -12.32 12.75
N ALA A 461 -3.49 -11.13 13.28
CA ALA A 461 -3.45 -9.89 12.51
C ALA A 461 -2.05 -9.66 11.92
N PHE A 462 -1.00 -9.73 12.75
CA PHE A 462 0.39 -9.62 12.29
C PHE A 462 0.77 -10.70 11.27
N ARG A 463 0.36 -11.95 11.52
CA ARG A 463 0.60 -13.06 10.59
C ARG A 463 -0.04 -12.80 9.23
N VAL A 464 -1.31 -12.39 9.20
CA VAL A 464 -2.03 -12.09 7.95
C VAL A 464 -1.35 -10.94 7.21
N ALA A 465 -0.91 -9.89 7.90
CA ALA A 465 -0.15 -8.82 7.26
C ALA A 465 1.15 -9.32 6.61
N MET A 466 1.89 -10.19 7.30
CA MET A 466 3.10 -10.82 6.75
C MET A 466 2.85 -11.80 5.60
N GLU A 467 1.66 -12.43 5.55
CA GLU A 467 1.22 -13.24 4.41
C GLU A 467 0.90 -12.38 3.18
N VAL A 468 0.54 -11.10 3.37
CA VAL A 468 0.38 -10.13 2.27
C VAL A 468 1.73 -9.58 1.83
N GLU A 469 2.58 -9.17 2.78
CA GLU A 469 3.91 -8.62 2.54
C GLU A 469 4.81 -8.78 3.78
N GLU A 470 5.99 -9.38 3.63
CA GLU A 470 6.98 -9.42 4.72
C GLU A 470 7.59 -8.01 4.91
N PRO A 471 7.41 -7.37 6.07
CA PRO A 471 8.00 -6.05 6.30
C PRO A 471 9.51 -6.14 6.44
N GLY A 472 10.25 -5.06 6.15
CA GLY A 472 11.68 -5.00 6.42
C GLY A 472 11.99 -4.98 7.92
N ALA A 473 11.06 -4.46 8.74
CA ALA A 473 11.20 -4.37 10.18
C ALA A 473 9.89 -4.64 10.96
N VAL A 474 10.05 -5.01 12.24
CA VAL A 474 8.96 -5.10 13.23
C VAL A 474 9.37 -4.32 14.48
N MET A 475 8.46 -3.53 15.03
CA MET A 475 8.68 -2.81 16.29
C MET A 475 8.02 -3.58 17.44
N SER A 476 8.78 -3.91 18.48
CA SER A 476 8.21 -4.52 19.69
C SER A 476 7.38 -3.51 20.48
N ALA A 477 6.29 -3.95 21.10
CA ALA A 477 5.47 -3.12 21.97
C ALA A 477 6.16 -2.64 23.26
N TYR A 478 5.55 -1.65 23.91
CA TYR A 478 5.96 -1.16 25.22
C TYR A 478 5.61 -2.11 26.36
N ASN A 479 4.40 -2.68 26.32
CA ASN A 479 3.81 -3.36 27.46
C ASN A 479 4.46 -4.72 27.73
N ARG A 480 4.16 -5.25 28.92
CA ARG A 480 4.38 -6.66 29.21
C ARG A 480 3.27 -7.48 28.59
N ILE A 481 3.57 -8.72 28.23
CA ILE A 481 2.62 -9.75 27.83
C ILE A 481 2.84 -10.92 28.76
N ASN A 482 1.79 -11.31 29.51
CA ASN A 482 1.88 -12.36 30.53
C ASN A 482 3.10 -12.17 31.47
N GLY A 483 3.35 -10.93 31.90
CA GLY A 483 4.40 -10.54 32.84
C GLY A 483 5.79 -10.24 32.24
N THR A 484 6.02 -10.46 30.95
CA THR A 484 7.32 -10.22 30.29
C THR A 484 7.23 -9.08 29.28
N TYR A 485 8.15 -8.10 29.33
CA TYR A 485 8.19 -7.00 28.36
C TYR A 485 8.32 -7.52 26.93
N ALA A 486 7.61 -6.90 25.97
CA ALA A 486 7.60 -7.39 24.59
C ALA A 486 9.01 -7.46 23.97
N GLY A 487 9.87 -6.47 24.24
CA GLY A 487 11.28 -6.44 23.82
C GLY A 487 12.16 -7.54 24.43
N GLU A 488 11.67 -8.25 25.45
CA GLU A 488 12.35 -9.33 26.15
C GLU A 488 11.62 -10.68 26.03
N HIS A 489 10.55 -10.73 25.24
CA HIS A 489 9.65 -11.89 25.18
C HIS A 489 10.11 -12.91 24.13
N ALA A 490 11.01 -13.82 24.54
CA ALA A 490 11.64 -14.81 23.64
C ALA A 490 10.64 -15.68 22.86
N GLU A 491 9.50 -16.04 23.46
CA GLU A 491 8.47 -16.80 22.76
C GLU A 491 7.83 -15.98 21.62
N LEU A 492 7.72 -14.65 21.74
CA LEU A 492 7.12 -13.82 20.70
C LEU A 492 8.15 -13.47 19.62
N LEU A 493 9.29 -12.89 20.01
CA LEU A 493 10.25 -12.31 19.07
C LEU A 493 11.11 -13.37 18.37
N ASP A 494 11.71 -14.30 19.11
CA ASP A 494 12.55 -15.35 18.53
C ASP A 494 11.71 -16.53 18.06
N ARG A 495 10.85 -17.08 18.93
CA ARG A 495 10.17 -18.32 18.61
C ARG A 495 9.03 -18.14 17.59
N VAL A 496 8.01 -17.35 17.88
CA VAL A 496 6.86 -17.17 16.98
C VAL A 496 7.25 -16.41 15.72
N LEU A 497 7.79 -15.20 15.87
CA LEU A 497 8.07 -14.31 14.76
C LEU A 497 9.22 -14.82 13.86
N LYS A 498 10.41 -15.02 14.42
CA LYS A 498 11.59 -15.34 13.61
C LYS A 498 11.66 -16.80 13.16
N ARG A 499 11.31 -17.76 14.03
CA ARG A 499 11.46 -19.19 13.73
C ARG A 499 10.20 -19.80 13.13
N ASP A 500 9.07 -19.67 13.81
CA ASP A 500 7.84 -20.34 13.39
C ASP A 500 7.26 -19.67 12.12
N TRP A 501 7.21 -18.33 12.04
CA TRP A 501 6.75 -17.61 10.85
C TRP A 501 7.85 -17.42 9.79
N GLY A 502 9.12 -17.40 10.22
CA GLY A 502 10.27 -17.29 9.32
C GLY A 502 10.67 -15.85 8.98
N PHE A 503 10.26 -14.87 9.80
CA PHE A 503 10.55 -13.45 9.57
C PHE A 503 12.06 -13.19 9.44
N GLY A 504 12.47 -12.68 8.27
CA GLY A 504 13.87 -12.41 7.97
C GLY A 504 14.34 -10.98 8.29
N GLY A 505 13.44 -10.03 8.49
CA GLY A 505 13.77 -8.66 8.87
C GLY A 505 14.31 -8.52 10.30
N TRP A 506 14.42 -7.28 10.77
CA TRP A 506 14.90 -6.98 12.13
C TRP A 506 13.78 -6.54 13.07
N VAL A 507 13.97 -6.81 14.35
CA VAL A 507 13.11 -6.30 15.43
C VAL A 507 13.78 -5.10 16.09
N LEU A 508 13.14 -3.94 16.05
CA LEU A 508 13.56 -2.75 16.79
C LEU A 508 12.67 -2.56 18.02
N SER A 509 13.21 -1.94 19.07
CA SER A 509 12.40 -1.56 20.23
C SER A 509 11.53 -0.35 19.89
N ASP A 510 10.42 -0.20 20.61
CA ASP A 510 9.81 1.12 20.73
C ASP A 510 10.74 2.08 21.53
N TRP A 511 10.45 3.38 21.49
CA TRP A 511 11.23 4.43 22.17
C TRP A 511 11.01 4.37 23.67
N GLY A 512 11.93 3.76 24.43
CA GLY A 512 11.75 3.47 25.86
C GLY A 512 11.40 2.00 26.15
N GLY A 513 11.31 1.16 25.11
CA GLY A 513 10.87 -0.23 25.19
C GLY A 513 12.00 -1.25 25.46
N ALA A 514 13.25 -0.81 25.68
CA ALA A 514 14.36 -1.70 25.97
C ALA A 514 14.73 -1.65 27.46
N HIS A 515 14.75 -2.81 28.12
CA HIS A 515 14.95 -2.90 29.58
C HIS A 515 16.19 -3.67 30.02
N SER A 516 16.90 -4.31 29.09
CA SER A 516 18.12 -5.05 29.36
C SER A 516 18.97 -5.27 28.11
N ALA A 517 20.23 -5.67 28.30
CA ALA A 517 21.10 -6.10 27.21
C ALA A 517 20.95 -7.59 26.90
N ALA A 518 21.39 -8.46 27.82
CA ALA A 518 21.50 -9.89 27.54
C ALA A 518 20.13 -10.56 27.33
N GLN A 519 19.14 -10.25 28.15
CA GLN A 519 17.82 -10.85 28.05
C GLN A 519 17.10 -10.41 26.76
N ALA A 520 17.05 -9.11 26.46
CA ALA A 520 16.48 -8.62 25.20
C ALA A 520 17.20 -9.16 23.95
N ALA A 521 18.53 -9.16 23.96
CA ALA A 521 19.33 -9.71 22.86
C ALA A 521 19.04 -11.19 22.61
N ASN A 522 18.99 -12.01 23.67
CA ASN A 522 18.71 -13.44 23.58
C ASN A 522 17.24 -13.73 23.27
N ALA A 523 16.32 -12.83 23.63
CA ALA A 523 14.90 -12.93 23.29
C ALA A 523 14.60 -12.66 21.81
N GLY A 524 15.51 -11.99 21.10
CA GLY A 524 15.38 -11.73 19.67
C GLY A 524 15.24 -10.26 19.29
N LEU A 525 15.40 -9.31 20.21
CA LEU A 525 15.49 -7.89 19.85
C LEU A 525 16.79 -7.62 19.07
N ASP A 526 16.72 -6.94 17.93
CA ASP A 526 17.88 -6.71 17.03
C ASP A 526 18.43 -5.29 17.08
N GLN A 527 17.60 -4.30 17.39
CA GLN A 527 18.00 -2.90 17.40
C GLN A 527 17.35 -2.16 18.58
N GLN A 528 18.14 -1.42 19.36
CA GLN A 528 17.63 -0.51 20.38
C GLN A 528 17.35 0.87 19.79
N SER A 529 16.18 1.42 20.05
CA SER A 529 15.76 2.74 19.55
C SER A 529 15.98 3.85 20.58
N ALA A 530 16.83 4.83 20.25
CA ALA A 530 17.04 6.06 21.02
C ALA A 530 17.29 5.87 22.53
N GLY A 531 18.06 4.82 22.87
CA GLY A 531 18.30 4.45 24.27
C GLY A 531 19.04 5.50 25.09
N GLU A 532 19.70 6.46 24.45
CA GLU A 532 20.34 7.60 25.11
C GLU A 532 19.36 8.68 25.60
N VAL A 533 18.09 8.63 25.18
CA VAL A 533 17.04 9.56 25.60
C VAL A 533 15.95 8.87 26.41
N PHE A 534 15.47 7.70 25.95
CA PHE A 534 14.23 7.12 26.46
C PHE A 534 14.43 5.92 27.41
N ASP A 535 15.61 5.30 27.40
CA ASP A 535 15.91 4.14 28.24
C ASP A 535 16.79 4.54 29.44
N LYS A 536 16.84 3.67 30.47
CA LYS A 536 17.69 3.86 31.65
C LYS A 536 19.20 3.84 31.32
N GLU A 537 19.56 3.11 30.27
CA GLU A 537 20.91 2.99 29.75
C GLU A 537 20.83 2.56 28.28
N VAL A 538 21.88 2.87 27.51
CA VAL A 538 22.07 2.26 26.20
C VAL A 538 22.50 0.79 26.35
N TRP A 539 21.53 -0.09 26.51
CA TRP A 539 21.71 -1.53 26.64
C TRP A 539 22.50 -2.17 25.50
N PHE A 540 22.27 -1.75 24.25
CA PHE A 540 22.86 -2.37 23.03
C PHE A 540 24.21 -1.76 22.64
N ASP A 541 24.97 -1.29 23.62
CA ASP A 541 26.38 -0.91 23.45
C ASP A 541 27.25 -1.49 24.56
N ARG A 542 27.70 -0.70 25.54
CA ARG A 542 28.58 -1.18 26.62
C ARG A 542 28.01 -2.42 27.35
N PRO A 543 26.75 -2.44 27.82
CA PRO A 543 26.23 -3.61 28.54
C PRO A 543 26.16 -4.87 27.66
N LEU A 544 25.82 -4.75 26.38
CA LEU A 544 25.82 -5.88 25.45
C LEU A 544 27.24 -6.37 25.10
N ARG A 545 28.22 -5.46 24.97
CA ARG A 545 29.64 -5.82 24.82
C ARG A 545 30.14 -6.64 26.01
N GLU A 546 29.79 -6.20 27.23
CA GLU A 546 30.12 -6.91 28.46
C GLU A 546 29.44 -8.28 28.53
N ALA A 547 28.17 -8.38 28.12
CA ALA A 547 27.42 -9.63 28.05
C ALA A 547 28.05 -10.63 27.05
N ILE A 548 28.50 -10.15 25.88
CA ILE A 548 29.21 -10.98 24.91
C ILE A 548 30.57 -11.44 25.45
N ALA A 549 31.32 -10.53 26.08
CA ALA A 549 32.61 -10.86 26.69
C ALA A 549 32.48 -11.88 27.84
N ALA A 550 31.39 -11.81 28.60
CA ALA A 550 31.08 -12.76 29.67
C ALA A 550 30.47 -14.08 29.17
N GLY A 551 30.14 -14.19 27.88
CA GLY A 551 29.53 -15.37 27.27
C GLY A 551 28.05 -15.56 27.59
N THR A 552 27.37 -14.57 28.18
CA THR A 552 25.92 -14.61 28.42
C THR A 552 25.11 -14.32 27.16
N VAL A 553 25.74 -13.68 26.16
CA VAL A 553 25.24 -13.56 24.78
C VAL A 553 26.29 -14.15 23.85
N ALA A 554 25.88 -15.02 22.93
CA ALA A 554 26.81 -15.60 21.96
C ALA A 554 27.32 -14.54 20.99
N PRO A 555 28.63 -14.49 20.62
CA PRO A 555 29.14 -13.53 19.65
C PRO A 555 28.40 -13.55 18.30
N ALA A 556 27.96 -14.73 17.86
CA ALA A 556 27.17 -14.90 16.64
C ALA A 556 25.82 -14.16 16.67
N ARG A 557 25.30 -13.81 17.84
CA ARG A 557 24.06 -13.04 17.96
C ARG A 557 24.23 -11.62 17.41
N LEU A 558 25.38 -10.97 17.64
CA LEU A 558 25.68 -9.66 17.06
C LEU A 558 25.68 -9.70 15.53
N ASP A 559 26.23 -10.77 14.95
CA ASP A 559 26.24 -10.97 13.50
C ASP A 559 24.83 -11.21 12.95
N ASP A 560 23.99 -11.96 13.66
CA ASP A 560 22.59 -12.16 13.29
C ASP A 560 21.79 -10.85 13.34
N MET A 561 21.93 -10.05 14.39
CA MET A 561 21.30 -8.72 14.51
C MET A 561 21.67 -7.82 13.31
N ALA A 562 22.96 -7.69 13.04
CA ALA A 562 23.44 -6.88 11.91
C ALA A 562 22.99 -7.44 10.56
N THR A 563 22.97 -8.77 10.40
CA THR A 563 22.50 -9.44 9.16
C THR A 563 21.04 -9.12 8.90
N ARG A 564 20.18 -9.12 9.94
CA ARG A 564 18.75 -8.83 9.82
C ARG A 564 18.46 -7.40 9.40
N VAL A 565 19.16 -6.43 9.98
CA VAL A 565 19.04 -5.01 9.58
C VAL A 565 19.43 -4.85 8.11
N LEU A 566 20.57 -5.41 7.70
CA LEU A 566 21.04 -5.32 6.33
C LEU A 566 20.16 -6.08 5.34
N ARG A 567 19.66 -7.26 5.73
CA ARG A 567 18.72 -8.03 4.90
C ARG A 567 17.43 -7.22 4.69
N GLY A 568 16.88 -6.60 5.74
CA GLY A 568 15.68 -5.75 5.62
C GLY A 568 15.88 -4.60 4.63
N LEU A 569 17.03 -3.91 4.69
CA LEU A 569 17.38 -2.85 3.73
C LEU A 569 17.54 -3.37 2.29
N ILE A 570 18.14 -4.55 2.12
CA ILE A 570 18.38 -5.12 0.78
C ILE A 570 17.09 -5.68 0.18
N ALA A 571 16.29 -6.40 0.96
CA ALA A 571 15.05 -7.03 0.51
C ALA A 571 13.99 -6.01 0.08
N THR A 572 13.97 -4.84 0.72
CA THR A 572 13.08 -3.73 0.37
C THR A 572 13.67 -2.80 -0.72
N GLY A 573 14.89 -3.05 -1.19
CA GLY A 573 15.59 -2.18 -2.15
C GLY A 573 16.16 -0.89 -1.54
N ALA A 574 15.89 -0.58 -0.27
CA ALA A 574 16.39 0.62 0.42
C ALA A 574 17.94 0.74 0.46
N PHE A 575 18.65 -0.38 0.38
CA PHE A 575 20.12 -0.40 0.23
C PHE A 575 20.56 0.06 -1.16
N ASP A 576 19.88 -0.42 -2.20
CA ASP A 576 20.24 -0.22 -3.61
C ASP A 576 19.70 1.09 -4.19
N HIS A 577 18.64 1.64 -3.59
CA HIS A 577 17.91 2.82 -4.02
C HIS A 577 17.80 3.84 -2.87
N PRO A 578 18.93 4.39 -2.38
CA PRO A 578 18.91 5.33 -1.27
C PRO A 578 18.05 6.56 -1.58
N PRO A 579 17.42 7.16 -0.55
CA PRO A 579 16.41 8.19 -0.72
C PRO A 579 17.01 9.47 -1.31
N ARG A 580 16.22 10.18 -2.11
CA ARG A 580 16.65 11.42 -2.80
C ARG A 580 15.72 12.56 -2.44
N ILE A 581 16.26 13.64 -1.88
CA ILE A 581 15.48 14.83 -1.54
C ILE A 581 14.93 15.48 -2.82
N ALA A 582 13.61 15.54 -2.94
CA ALA A 582 12.89 16.13 -4.06
C ALA A 582 11.49 16.64 -3.62
N PRO A 583 10.87 17.56 -4.37
CA PRO A 583 9.50 17.98 -4.09
C PRO A 583 8.49 16.81 -4.13
N ILE A 584 7.47 16.86 -3.26
CA ILE A 584 6.33 15.92 -3.30
C ILE A 584 5.30 16.32 -4.37
N ASP A 585 4.50 15.36 -4.85
CA ASP A 585 3.44 15.60 -5.82
C ASP A 585 2.10 15.81 -5.10
N VAL A 586 1.90 17.04 -4.61
CA VAL A 586 0.75 17.39 -3.76
C VAL A 586 -0.59 17.02 -4.42
N ALA A 587 -0.74 17.25 -5.72
CA ALA A 587 -2.02 17.01 -6.40
C ALA A 587 -2.32 15.51 -6.53
N ALA A 588 -1.33 14.70 -6.90
CA ALA A 588 -1.50 13.25 -6.95
C ALA A 588 -1.73 12.66 -5.55
N ASP A 589 -0.98 13.13 -4.56
CA ASP A 589 -1.06 12.64 -3.17
C ASP A 589 -2.42 12.98 -2.55
N GLU A 590 -2.91 14.21 -2.73
CA GLU A 590 -4.23 14.62 -2.25
C GLU A 590 -5.38 13.88 -2.95
N ALA A 591 -5.23 13.49 -4.22
CA ALA A 591 -6.23 12.69 -4.91
C ALA A 591 -6.39 11.29 -4.28
N VAL A 592 -5.29 10.69 -3.79
CA VAL A 592 -5.34 9.44 -3.03
C VAL A 592 -6.06 9.65 -1.70
N VAL A 593 -5.74 10.71 -0.95
CA VAL A 593 -6.42 11.04 0.32
C VAL A 593 -7.91 11.23 0.11
N GLN A 594 -8.30 11.98 -0.92
CA GLN A 594 -9.71 12.22 -1.23
C GLN A 594 -10.43 10.92 -1.58
N ARG A 595 -9.84 10.06 -2.42
CA ARG A 595 -10.43 8.76 -2.78
C ARG A 595 -10.62 7.87 -1.54
N THR A 596 -9.62 7.83 -0.66
CA THR A 596 -9.70 7.05 0.59
C THR A 596 -10.80 7.59 1.50
N ALA A 597 -10.88 8.91 1.70
CA ALA A 597 -11.93 9.52 2.52
C ALA A 597 -13.33 9.28 1.94
N GLU A 598 -13.52 9.51 0.64
CA GLU A 598 -14.79 9.25 -0.07
C GLU A 598 -15.25 7.79 0.02
N ALA A 599 -14.32 6.84 -0.05
CA ALA A 599 -14.62 5.42 0.08
C ALA A 599 -14.76 4.93 1.53
N GLY A 600 -14.19 5.66 2.49
CA GLY A 600 -14.10 5.30 3.90
C GLY A 600 -15.20 5.91 4.78
N ILE A 601 -15.87 6.98 4.34
CA ILE A 601 -17.04 7.53 5.05
C ILE A 601 -18.15 6.45 5.12
N VAL A 602 -18.65 6.22 6.34
CA VAL A 602 -19.70 5.23 6.61
C VAL A 602 -21.01 5.95 6.88
N LEU A 603 -22.05 5.65 6.09
CA LEU A 603 -23.41 6.09 6.39
C LEU A 603 -24.03 5.15 7.42
N LEU A 604 -24.16 5.60 8.66
CA LEU A 604 -24.65 4.78 9.78
C LEU A 604 -26.17 4.77 9.85
N HIS A 605 -26.80 5.94 9.68
CA HIS A 605 -28.23 6.14 9.83
C HIS A 605 -28.77 7.03 8.71
N ASN A 606 -29.91 6.68 8.11
CA ASN A 606 -30.61 7.49 7.09
C ASN A 606 -32.04 6.96 6.84
N PRO A 607 -32.91 6.85 7.87
CA PRO A 607 -34.17 6.10 7.79
C PRO A 607 -35.15 6.70 6.77
N ASP A 608 -35.21 8.03 6.68
CA ASP A 608 -36.13 8.77 5.81
C ASP A 608 -35.47 9.29 4.52
N GLY A 609 -34.21 8.91 4.27
CA GLY A 609 -33.48 9.35 3.09
C GLY A 609 -33.19 10.87 3.07
N LEU A 610 -32.88 11.48 4.22
CA LEU A 610 -32.43 12.87 4.28
C LEU A 610 -31.19 13.10 3.42
N LEU A 611 -30.24 12.16 3.48
CA LEU A 611 -29.05 12.17 2.64
C LEU A 611 -29.23 11.31 1.37
N PRO A 612 -28.71 11.74 0.21
CA PRO A 612 -27.98 13.00 0.02
C PRO A 612 -28.90 14.23 0.08
N LEU A 613 -28.37 15.34 0.58
CA LEU A 613 -29.09 16.61 0.60
C LEU A 613 -29.49 17.00 -0.83
N ALA A 614 -30.72 17.50 -0.99
CA ALA A 614 -31.25 17.88 -2.28
C ALA A 614 -30.43 19.05 -2.87
N LYS A 615 -30.12 18.98 -4.17
CA LYS A 615 -29.32 20.01 -4.86
C LYS A 615 -30.01 21.38 -4.92
N ASP A 616 -31.32 21.42 -4.72
CA ASP A 616 -32.14 22.64 -4.67
C ASP A 616 -32.36 23.18 -3.25
N VAL A 617 -31.67 22.62 -2.24
CA VAL A 617 -31.64 23.19 -0.89
C VAL A 617 -31.19 24.65 -0.96
N ARG A 618 -31.92 25.55 -0.29
CA ARG A 618 -31.67 27.00 -0.40
C ARG A 618 -30.93 27.55 0.80
N ARG A 619 -31.14 26.98 1.99
CA ARG A 619 -30.50 27.41 3.23
C ARG A 619 -30.00 26.20 4.00
N VAL A 620 -28.69 26.17 4.24
CA VAL A 620 -28.02 25.13 5.02
C VAL A 620 -27.30 25.77 6.19
N LEU A 621 -27.46 25.21 7.37
CA LEU A 621 -26.67 25.57 8.55
C LEU A 621 -25.62 24.49 8.81
N VAL A 622 -24.37 24.89 8.93
CA VAL A 622 -23.28 24.05 9.46
C VAL A 622 -23.03 24.43 10.92
N VAL A 623 -22.96 23.46 11.81
CA VAL A 623 -22.81 23.68 13.26
C VAL A 623 -21.59 22.93 13.78
N GLY A 624 -20.72 23.60 14.53
CA GLY A 624 -19.72 22.94 15.36
C GLY A 624 -18.48 22.39 14.64
N GLY A 625 -17.68 21.64 15.41
CA GLY A 625 -16.53 20.86 14.95
C GLY A 625 -15.41 21.63 14.24
N HIS A 626 -15.37 22.96 14.34
CA HIS A 626 -14.49 23.81 13.53
C HIS A 626 -14.60 23.55 12.01
N ALA A 627 -15.80 23.15 11.54
CA ALA A 627 -16.06 22.85 10.13
C ALA A 627 -15.86 24.08 9.20
N ASP A 628 -15.77 25.29 9.76
CA ASP A 628 -15.38 26.52 9.05
C ASP A 628 -13.88 26.59 8.71
N ARG A 629 -13.04 25.80 9.40
CA ARG A 629 -11.58 25.83 9.27
C ARG A 629 -10.99 24.55 8.73
N GLY A 630 -11.44 23.38 9.18
CA GLY A 630 -10.75 22.14 8.89
C GLY A 630 -11.47 20.89 9.39
N VAL A 631 -10.73 19.79 9.34
CA VAL A 631 -11.10 18.46 9.85
C VAL A 631 -10.05 17.98 10.85
N ILE A 632 -10.47 17.28 11.89
CA ILE A 632 -9.62 16.90 13.02
C ILE A 632 -8.67 15.75 12.66
N ALA A 633 -7.55 15.67 13.37
CA ALA A 633 -6.57 14.60 13.29
C ALA A 633 -6.21 14.06 14.67
N GLY A 634 -5.68 12.83 14.73
CA GLY A 634 -5.13 12.26 15.96
C GLY A 634 -3.81 12.92 16.36
N GLY A 635 -3.48 12.85 17.66
CA GLY A 635 -2.23 13.35 18.22
C GLY A 635 -1.08 12.33 18.23
N GLY A 636 0.02 12.68 18.89
CA GLY A 636 1.16 11.78 19.12
C GLY A 636 2.11 11.65 17.93
N SER A 637 2.81 10.52 17.87
CA SER A 637 3.79 10.23 16.81
C SER A 637 3.18 10.21 15.41
N SER A 638 1.90 9.88 15.27
CA SER A 638 1.17 9.87 13.99
C SER A 638 0.64 11.24 13.54
N ALA A 639 0.93 12.32 14.28
CA ALA A 639 0.48 13.67 13.93
C ALA A 639 1.26 14.24 12.73
N VAL A 640 0.58 14.39 11.59
CA VAL A 640 1.15 14.93 10.34
C VAL A 640 0.70 16.37 10.13
N LEU A 641 1.65 17.26 9.83
CA LEU A 641 1.33 18.62 9.40
C LEU A 641 1.20 18.67 7.87
N GLY A 642 -0.02 18.94 7.42
CA GLY A 642 -0.33 19.16 6.01
C GLY A 642 0.10 20.53 5.51
N ARG A 643 0.00 20.73 4.19
CA ARG A 643 0.18 22.04 3.58
C ARG A 643 -0.81 23.03 4.21
N GLY A 644 -0.31 24.17 4.70
CA GLY A 644 -1.11 25.15 5.43
C GLY A 644 -1.10 24.99 6.95
N GLY A 645 -0.41 23.98 7.49
CA GLY A 645 -0.19 23.82 8.92
C GLY A 645 -1.44 23.38 9.69
N ASN A 646 -1.60 23.87 10.91
CA ASN A 646 -2.78 23.63 11.74
C ASN A 646 -3.82 24.74 11.50
N ALA A 647 -4.99 24.38 11.00
CA ALA A 647 -6.07 25.33 10.70
C ALA A 647 -6.70 25.97 11.94
N VAL A 648 -6.55 25.32 13.11
CA VAL A 648 -7.10 25.78 14.38
C VAL A 648 -6.02 25.69 15.47
N GLU A 649 -5.32 26.79 15.68
CA GLU A 649 -4.23 26.87 16.65
C GLU A 649 -4.75 27.05 18.10
N GLY A 650 -3.94 26.61 19.07
CA GLY A 650 -4.16 26.93 20.50
C GLY A 650 -5.15 26.02 21.23
N ILE A 651 -5.70 24.99 20.60
CA ILE A 651 -6.51 23.97 21.28
C ILE A 651 -5.58 23.11 22.15
N ALA A 652 -5.94 22.96 23.42
CA ALA A 652 -5.19 22.14 24.38
C ALA A 652 -5.48 20.64 24.18
N PRO A 653 -4.48 19.75 24.41
CA PRO A 653 -3.10 20.06 24.75
C PRO A 653 -2.34 20.69 23.57
N THR A 654 -1.48 21.67 23.83
CA THR A 654 -0.69 22.39 22.79
C THR A 654 0.71 21.82 22.57
N THR A 655 1.12 20.91 23.44
CA THR A 655 2.38 20.15 23.41
C THR A 655 2.07 18.68 23.57
N TRP A 656 3.07 17.80 23.42
CA TRP A 656 2.92 16.35 23.50
C TRP A 656 1.92 15.89 24.58
N PRO A 657 0.94 15.03 24.25
CA PRO A 657 0.76 14.36 22.95
C PRO A 657 0.06 15.22 21.87
N GLY A 658 -0.20 16.51 22.14
CA GLY A 658 -0.64 17.50 21.16
C GLY A 658 0.51 18.14 20.36
N PRO A 659 0.23 19.22 19.60
CA PRO A 659 -1.02 19.97 19.58
C PRO A 659 -2.20 19.18 18.99
N VAL A 660 -3.43 19.56 19.36
CA VAL A 660 -4.62 19.15 18.60
C VAL A 660 -4.54 19.79 17.20
N VAL A 661 -4.50 18.96 16.16
CA VAL A 661 -4.34 19.40 14.77
C VAL A 661 -5.68 19.31 14.04
N PHE A 662 -6.03 20.40 13.37
CA PHE A 662 -7.04 20.42 12.31
C PHE A 662 -6.34 20.64 10.98
N HIS A 663 -6.55 19.72 10.03
CA HIS A 663 -6.05 19.89 8.68
C HIS A 663 -6.87 20.95 7.93
N PRO A 664 -6.24 21.85 7.16
CA PRO A 664 -6.91 22.97 6.49
C PRO A 664 -7.75 22.54 5.27
N SER A 665 -8.79 21.74 5.53
CA SER A 665 -9.79 21.26 4.58
C SER A 665 -11.16 21.49 5.20
N SER A 666 -11.74 22.68 4.96
CA SER A 666 -13.00 23.10 5.59
C SER A 666 -14.22 22.48 4.91
N PRO A 667 -15.03 21.67 5.62
CA PRO A 667 -16.33 21.21 5.09
C PRO A 667 -17.27 22.35 4.71
N LEU A 668 -17.29 23.46 5.46
CA LEU A 668 -18.09 24.65 5.13
C LEU A 668 -17.68 25.25 3.78
N ALA A 669 -16.38 25.41 3.55
CA ALA A 669 -15.87 25.95 2.30
C ALA A 669 -16.21 25.04 1.11
N ALA A 670 -16.08 23.72 1.29
CA ALA A 670 -16.44 22.73 0.28
C ALA A 670 -17.95 22.73 -0.02
N LEU A 671 -18.81 22.80 1.00
CA LEU A 671 -20.26 22.90 0.81
C LEU A 671 -20.65 24.19 0.07
N ARG A 672 -20.04 25.33 0.40
CA ARG A 672 -20.26 26.60 -0.33
C ARG A 672 -19.85 26.52 -1.79
N ALA A 673 -18.74 25.82 -2.08
CA ALA A 673 -18.27 25.63 -3.45
C ALA A 673 -19.23 24.75 -4.27
N LEU A 674 -19.81 23.73 -3.66
CA LEU A 674 -20.73 22.80 -4.31
C LEU A 674 -22.19 23.29 -4.35
N LEU A 675 -22.57 24.23 -3.47
CA LEU A 675 -23.90 24.86 -3.42
C LEU A 675 -23.81 26.38 -3.64
N PRO A 676 -23.36 26.86 -4.82
CA PRO A 676 -23.17 28.29 -5.06
C PRO A 676 -24.45 29.12 -5.07
N GLN A 677 -25.62 28.46 -5.15
CA GLN A 677 -26.95 29.10 -5.15
C GLN A 677 -27.65 29.01 -3.79
N ALA A 678 -27.08 28.28 -2.83
CA ALA A 678 -27.63 28.16 -1.48
C ALA A 678 -26.91 29.13 -0.53
N GLU A 679 -27.64 29.60 0.47
CA GLU A 679 -27.06 30.26 1.62
C GLU A 679 -26.55 29.20 2.60
N VAL A 680 -25.23 29.05 2.71
CA VAL A 680 -24.59 28.15 3.68
C VAL A 680 -23.97 28.96 4.82
N ARG A 681 -24.60 28.89 6.00
CA ARG A 681 -24.18 29.59 7.22
C ARG A 681 -23.39 28.66 8.15
N PHE A 682 -22.63 29.25 9.06
CA PHE A 682 -21.91 28.54 10.10
C PHE A 682 -22.19 29.15 11.47
N VAL A 683 -22.35 28.29 12.48
CA VAL A 683 -22.34 28.65 13.90
C VAL A 683 -21.44 27.67 14.65
N ASP A 684 -20.72 28.14 15.67
CA ASP A 684 -19.72 27.32 16.37
C ASP A 684 -20.32 26.27 17.33
N GLY A 685 -21.61 26.40 17.68
CA GLY A 685 -22.31 25.46 18.56
C GLY A 685 -22.06 25.64 20.06
N ARG A 686 -21.28 26.63 20.50
CA ARG A 686 -20.98 26.86 21.94
C ARG A 686 -22.16 27.44 22.72
N ASP A 687 -23.05 28.19 22.06
CA ASP A 687 -24.32 28.62 22.63
C ASP A 687 -25.48 27.82 22.02
N LEU A 688 -26.05 26.92 22.82
CA LEU A 688 -27.17 26.06 22.43
C LEU A 688 -28.38 26.84 21.92
N ARG A 689 -28.67 28.02 22.50
CA ARG A 689 -29.81 28.85 22.08
C ARG A 689 -29.56 29.51 20.74
N ASP A 690 -28.31 29.86 20.47
CA ASP A 690 -27.92 30.42 19.18
C ASP A 690 -28.01 29.37 18.07
N ALA A 691 -27.44 28.19 18.32
CA ALA A 691 -27.48 27.06 17.40
C ALA A 691 -28.91 26.60 17.09
N SER A 692 -29.73 26.41 18.13
CA SER A 692 -31.14 25.98 18.00
C SER A 692 -31.98 27.02 17.25
N ARG A 693 -31.81 28.32 17.54
CA ARG A 693 -32.52 29.39 16.80
C ARG A 693 -32.13 29.40 15.32
N ALA A 694 -30.83 29.34 15.03
CA ALA A 694 -30.34 29.32 13.65
C ALA A 694 -30.83 28.07 12.88
N ALA A 695 -30.91 26.92 13.56
CA ALA A 695 -31.39 25.66 12.99
C ALA A 695 -32.86 25.76 12.52
N GLY A 696 -33.71 26.48 13.26
CA GLY A 696 -35.11 26.69 12.89
C GLY A 696 -35.34 27.63 11.68
N GLU A 697 -34.30 28.31 11.20
CA GLU A 697 -34.39 29.30 10.10
C GLU A 697 -33.94 28.74 8.73
N VAL A 698 -33.46 27.50 8.67
CA VAL A 698 -32.85 26.89 7.48
C VAL A 698 -33.60 25.64 7.00
N ASP A 699 -33.28 25.16 5.80
CA ASP A 699 -33.96 24.01 5.19
C ASP A 699 -33.34 22.67 5.62
N ALA A 700 -32.05 22.66 5.96
CA ALA A 700 -31.32 21.51 6.49
C ALA A 700 -30.15 21.95 7.39
N VAL A 701 -29.77 21.10 8.33
CA VAL A 701 -28.65 21.33 9.25
C VAL A 701 -27.63 20.20 9.13
N VAL A 702 -26.35 20.55 9.19
CA VAL A 702 -25.23 19.60 9.29
C VAL A 702 -24.45 19.92 10.56
N VAL A 703 -24.54 19.07 11.56
CA VAL A 703 -23.79 19.19 12.83
C VAL A 703 -22.53 18.36 12.74
N PHE A 704 -21.37 18.97 13.00
CA PHE A 704 -20.09 18.28 13.12
C PHE A 704 -19.81 18.04 14.60
N ALA A 705 -19.64 16.76 14.95
CA ALA A 705 -19.26 16.35 16.30
C ALA A 705 -17.86 15.73 16.28
N THR A 706 -16.97 16.22 17.12
CA THR A 706 -15.55 15.82 17.14
C THR A 706 -15.17 15.22 18.49
N GLN A 707 -14.40 14.13 18.49
CA GLN A 707 -13.76 13.58 19.69
C GLN A 707 -12.28 13.35 19.37
N TRP A 708 -11.40 14.15 19.99
CA TRP A 708 -9.96 14.03 19.78
C TRP A 708 -9.35 12.92 20.62
N SER A 709 -8.40 12.20 20.06
CA SER A 709 -7.60 11.16 20.71
C SER A 709 -6.13 11.28 20.33
N ALA A 710 -5.26 10.70 21.15
CA ALA A 710 -3.83 10.73 20.91
C ALA A 710 -3.10 9.57 21.59
N GLU A 711 -1.87 9.36 21.13
CA GLU A 711 -0.88 8.56 21.84
C GLU A 711 -0.69 9.01 23.31
N SER A 712 -0.28 8.07 24.17
CA SER A 712 0.07 8.22 25.59
C SER A 712 -1.10 8.40 26.56
N VAL A 713 -2.34 8.48 26.07
CA VAL A 713 -3.52 8.69 26.91
C VAL A 713 -4.75 8.04 26.29
N ASP A 714 -5.44 7.20 27.06
CA ASP A 714 -6.74 6.67 26.66
C ASP A 714 -7.86 7.66 26.97
N LEU A 715 -8.95 7.59 26.20
CA LEU A 715 -10.16 8.36 26.46
C LEU A 715 -10.73 7.99 27.84
N PRO A 716 -11.22 8.97 28.64
CA PRO A 716 -11.80 8.70 29.95
C PRO A 716 -13.08 7.85 29.86
N ASP A 717 -13.81 7.99 28.77
CA ASP A 717 -15.10 7.36 28.47
C ASP A 717 -15.31 7.35 26.94
N MET A 718 -16.51 6.99 26.48
CA MET A 718 -16.86 7.00 25.06
C MET A 718 -17.62 8.27 24.64
N ASP A 719 -17.88 9.20 25.55
CA ASP A 719 -18.82 10.29 25.35
C ASP A 719 -18.26 11.34 24.38
N LEU A 720 -19.16 12.06 23.71
CA LEU A 720 -18.76 13.23 22.93
C LEU A 720 -18.40 14.37 23.89
N PRO A 721 -17.20 14.95 23.79
CA PRO A 721 -16.74 15.94 24.76
C PRO A 721 -17.49 17.26 24.61
N GLN A 722 -17.33 18.16 25.59
CA GLN A 722 -17.80 19.56 25.53
C GLN A 722 -19.33 19.72 25.33
N GLY A 723 -20.12 18.73 25.76
CA GLY A 723 -21.60 18.83 25.75
C GLY A 723 -22.21 18.73 24.34
N GLN A 724 -21.50 18.14 23.38
CA GLN A 724 -21.96 18.01 22.00
C GLN A 724 -23.26 17.20 21.85
N ASP A 725 -23.53 16.22 22.73
CA ASP A 725 -24.83 15.51 22.72
C ASP A 725 -26.01 16.46 22.97
N ALA A 726 -25.85 17.40 23.91
CA ALA A 726 -26.88 18.41 24.20
C ALA A 726 -27.04 19.40 23.04
N LEU A 727 -25.95 19.72 22.34
CA LEU A 727 -25.98 20.53 21.12
C LEU A 727 -26.76 19.83 20.01
N ILE A 728 -26.47 18.55 19.75
CA ILE A 728 -27.14 17.79 18.71
C ILE A 728 -28.62 17.66 19.02
N ALA A 729 -28.99 17.31 20.27
CA ALA A 729 -30.38 17.23 20.68
C ALA A 729 -31.13 18.57 20.51
N ALA A 730 -30.54 19.69 20.95
CA ALA A 730 -31.18 21.01 20.83
C ALA A 730 -31.33 21.50 19.38
N VAL A 731 -30.42 21.10 18.49
CA VAL A 731 -30.49 21.39 17.04
C VAL A 731 -31.52 20.50 16.36
N ALA A 732 -31.53 19.20 16.68
CA ALA A 732 -32.48 18.22 16.14
C ALA A 732 -33.93 18.55 16.51
N GLU A 733 -34.17 18.98 17.77
CA GLU A 733 -35.48 19.45 18.23
C GLU A 733 -35.98 20.65 17.42
N ALA A 734 -35.08 21.59 17.09
CA ALA A 734 -35.43 22.77 16.29
C ALA A 734 -35.60 22.46 14.80
N ASN A 735 -34.88 21.47 14.28
CA ASN A 735 -34.95 21.08 12.87
C ASN A 735 -34.70 19.56 12.70
N PRO A 736 -35.73 18.75 12.40
CA PRO A 736 -35.57 17.31 12.21
C PRO A 736 -34.78 16.95 10.94
N ARG A 737 -34.56 17.90 10.01
CA ARG A 737 -33.67 17.72 8.85
C ARG A 737 -32.22 17.98 9.23
N THR A 738 -31.80 17.38 10.34
CA THR A 738 -30.44 17.45 10.86
C THR A 738 -29.68 16.19 10.46
N ALA A 739 -28.54 16.37 9.81
CA ALA A 739 -27.53 15.33 9.60
C ALA A 739 -26.36 15.56 10.57
N VAL A 740 -25.86 14.49 11.18
CA VAL A 740 -24.66 14.55 12.03
C VAL A 740 -23.48 13.92 11.31
N VAL A 741 -22.34 14.61 11.29
CA VAL A 741 -21.05 14.12 10.82
C VAL A 741 -20.15 13.93 12.04
N LEU A 742 -19.74 12.69 12.27
CA LEU A 742 -18.84 12.31 13.35
C LEU A 742 -17.41 12.31 12.84
N GLU A 743 -16.53 13.01 13.55
CA GLU A 743 -15.08 12.90 13.41
C GLU A 743 -14.48 12.40 14.73
N THR A 744 -14.51 11.08 14.92
CA THR A 744 -14.18 10.44 16.20
C THR A 744 -13.11 9.35 16.06
N ASN A 745 -12.49 9.01 17.18
CA ASN A 745 -11.47 7.96 17.30
C ASN A 745 -12.04 6.53 17.14
N GLY A 746 -13.35 6.38 17.34
CA GLY A 746 -14.02 5.11 17.53
C GLY A 746 -15.51 5.31 17.86
N PRO A 747 -16.19 4.25 18.32
CA PRO A 747 -17.59 4.32 18.70
C PRO A 747 -17.89 5.33 19.82
N VAL A 748 -18.97 6.10 19.67
CA VAL A 748 -19.51 7.02 20.69
C VAL A 748 -21.01 6.74 20.95
N PRO A 749 -21.55 6.98 22.15
CA PRO A 749 -22.99 6.92 22.39
C PRO A 749 -23.74 7.91 21.49
N MET A 750 -24.96 7.55 21.08
CA MET A 750 -25.81 8.41 20.24
C MET A 750 -27.24 8.47 20.80
N PRO A 751 -27.46 9.09 21.98
CA PRO A 751 -28.79 9.16 22.58
C PRO A 751 -29.82 9.94 21.72
N TRP A 752 -29.33 10.82 20.85
CA TRP A 752 -30.08 11.67 19.92
C TRP A 752 -30.31 11.03 18.54
N ARG A 753 -29.88 9.77 18.32
CA ARG A 753 -29.85 9.13 16.99
C ARG A 753 -31.23 9.09 16.32
N GLU A 754 -32.29 8.84 17.07
CA GLU A 754 -33.67 8.74 16.54
C GLU A 754 -34.27 10.13 16.23
N ASP A 755 -33.66 11.22 16.71
CA ASP A 755 -34.14 12.59 16.51
C ASP A 755 -33.50 13.27 15.28
N VAL A 756 -32.46 12.67 14.69
CA VAL A 756 -31.75 13.19 13.53
C VAL A 756 -32.07 12.40 12.26
N GLY A 757 -32.09 13.07 11.11
CA GLY A 757 -32.43 12.44 9.84
C GLY A 757 -31.30 11.60 9.23
N ALA A 758 -30.04 11.84 9.61
CA ALA A 758 -28.91 11.03 9.16
C ALA A 758 -27.69 11.12 10.08
N VAL A 759 -26.85 10.08 10.05
CA VAL A 759 -25.53 10.05 10.71
C VAL A 759 -24.48 9.50 9.75
N LEU A 760 -23.42 10.27 9.54
CA LEU A 760 -22.21 9.89 8.81
C LEU A 760 -21.04 9.78 9.79
N GLU A 761 -20.29 8.68 9.70
CA GLU A 761 -18.99 8.53 10.35
C GLU A 761 -17.89 8.89 9.35
N ALA A 762 -17.12 9.93 9.65
CA ALA A 762 -16.03 10.46 8.83
C ALA A 762 -14.65 10.26 9.46
N TRP A 763 -14.57 9.70 10.66
CA TRP A 763 -13.33 9.40 11.39
C TRP A 763 -12.39 10.62 11.44
N TYR A 764 -11.08 10.43 11.26
CA TYR A 764 -10.17 11.54 10.95
C TYR A 764 -9.80 11.49 9.46
N PRO A 765 -10.32 12.39 8.63
CA PRO A 765 -10.39 12.17 7.18
C PRO A 765 -9.18 12.67 6.37
N GLY A 766 -8.14 13.19 7.02
CA GLY A 766 -6.94 13.66 6.34
C GLY A 766 -7.13 14.98 5.58
N ILE A 767 -6.12 15.39 4.80
CA ILE A 767 -6.02 16.74 4.23
C ILE A 767 -7.06 17.08 3.16
N ARG A 768 -7.88 16.11 2.71
CA ARG A 768 -9.00 16.33 1.76
C ARG A 768 -10.36 15.92 2.32
N GLY A 769 -10.45 15.82 3.64
CA GLY A 769 -11.64 15.34 4.33
C GLY A 769 -12.86 16.24 4.17
N GLY A 770 -12.69 17.56 4.25
CA GLY A 770 -13.79 18.51 4.07
C GLY A 770 -14.42 18.43 2.69
N GLU A 771 -13.61 18.27 1.63
CA GLU A 771 -14.12 18.05 0.28
C GLU A 771 -14.84 16.70 0.14
N ALA A 772 -14.29 15.62 0.71
CA ALA A 772 -14.90 14.29 0.67
C ALA A 772 -16.26 14.27 1.40
N ILE A 773 -16.32 14.83 2.60
CA ILE A 773 -17.55 14.95 3.41
C ILE A 773 -18.63 15.72 2.64
N ALA A 774 -18.29 16.88 2.06
CA ALA A 774 -19.25 17.68 1.31
C ALA A 774 -19.78 16.94 0.07
N ARG A 775 -18.91 16.20 -0.65
CA ARG A 775 -19.32 15.42 -1.83
C ARG A 775 -20.22 14.24 -1.48
N VAL A 776 -20.00 13.59 -0.34
CA VAL A 776 -20.89 12.55 0.18
C VAL A 776 -22.22 13.16 0.62
N LEU A 777 -22.23 14.22 1.43
CA LEU A 777 -23.44 14.90 1.89
C LEU A 777 -24.37 15.30 0.73
N LEU A 778 -23.82 15.70 -0.41
CA LEU A 778 -24.57 16.13 -1.60
C LEU A 778 -24.82 15.02 -2.63
N GLY A 779 -24.34 13.80 -2.38
CA GLY A 779 -24.51 12.66 -3.26
C GLY A 779 -23.80 12.80 -4.61
N GLU A 780 -22.76 13.63 -4.69
CA GLU A 780 -21.75 13.60 -5.76
C GLU A 780 -20.93 12.30 -5.66
N VAL A 781 -20.80 11.78 -4.44
CA VAL A 781 -20.24 10.47 -4.12
C VAL A 781 -21.27 9.67 -3.34
N ASN A 782 -21.40 8.39 -3.67
CA ASN A 782 -22.24 7.45 -2.93
C ASN A 782 -21.42 6.85 -1.77
N PRO A 783 -21.86 6.99 -0.50
CA PRO A 783 -21.14 6.40 0.63
C PRO A 783 -21.08 4.89 0.48
N SER A 784 -19.90 4.34 0.75
CA SER A 784 -19.65 2.90 0.57
C SER A 784 -18.77 2.31 1.67
N GLY A 785 -18.40 3.11 2.68
CA GLY A 785 -17.66 2.63 3.82
C GLY A 785 -18.46 1.61 4.62
N ARG A 786 -17.74 0.68 5.26
CA ARG A 786 -18.28 -0.33 6.18
C ARG A 786 -17.52 -0.27 7.50
N LEU A 787 -18.19 -0.39 8.63
CA LEU A 787 -17.53 -0.32 9.93
C LEU A 787 -16.47 -1.41 10.10
N PRO A 788 -15.22 -1.07 10.45
CA PRO A 788 -14.17 -2.05 10.81
C PRO A 788 -14.22 -2.41 12.31
N VAL A 789 -15.20 -1.87 13.03
CA VAL A 789 -15.43 -2.05 14.47
C VAL A 789 -16.91 -2.20 14.77
N THR A 790 -17.23 -2.86 15.88
CA THR A 790 -18.59 -2.97 16.40
C THR A 790 -18.92 -1.76 17.25
N TRP A 791 -20.13 -1.22 17.08
CA TRP A 791 -20.61 -0.06 17.82
C TRP A 791 -21.49 -0.52 18.99
N PRO A 792 -21.00 -0.48 20.24
CA PRO A 792 -21.80 -0.86 21.41
C PRO A 792 -22.91 0.17 21.69
N THR A 793 -23.94 -0.25 22.43
CA THR A 793 -24.95 0.65 23.00
C THR A 793 -24.42 1.44 24.19
N GLY A 794 -23.40 0.92 24.87
CA GLY A 794 -22.78 1.51 26.05
C GLY A 794 -21.64 0.66 26.61
N LEU A 795 -20.99 1.18 27.66
CA LEU A 795 -19.84 0.55 28.30
C LEU A 795 -20.14 -0.83 28.88
N GLU A 796 -21.40 -1.10 29.26
CA GLU A 796 -21.86 -2.37 29.82
C GLU A 796 -21.74 -3.55 28.85
N GLN A 797 -21.67 -3.29 27.53
CA GLN A 797 -21.47 -4.33 26.53
C GLN A 797 -19.98 -4.68 26.33
N LEU A 798 -19.06 -3.87 26.84
CA LEU A 798 -17.62 -4.12 26.72
C LEU A 798 -17.19 -5.25 27.66
N PRO A 799 -16.13 -6.02 27.32
CA PRO A 799 -15.57 -7.00 28.23
C PRO A 799 -15.12 -6.39 29.57
N ARG A 800 -14.72 -5.10 29.55
CA ARG A 800 -14.26 -4.33 30.71
C ARG A 800 -15.01 -2.99 30.79
N PRO A 801 -16.22 -2.94 31.38
CA PRO A 801 -16.98 -1.69 31.46
C PRO A 801 -16.25 -0.57 32.20
N ALA A 802 -15.45 -0.92 33.22
CA ALA A 802 -14.63 0.02 33.99
C ALA A 802 -13.13 -0.32 33.88
N LEU A 803 -12.30 0.71 33.68
CA LEU A 803 -10.84 0.63 33.67
C LEU A 803 -10.26 1.81 34.45
N PRO A 804 -9.29 1.58 35.37
CA PRO A 804 -8.64 2.65 36.11
C PRO A 804 -7.57 3.34 35.26
N GLY A 805 -7.22 4.59 35.58
CA GLY A 805 -6.13 5.30 34.91
C GLY A 805 -6.46 5.98 33.57
N LEU A 806 -7.73 6.04 33.17
CA LEU A 806 -8.13 6.64 31.90
C LEU A 806 -8.20 8.18 31.95
N GLY A 807 -7.87 8.84 30.83
CA GLY A 807 -7.86 10.29 30.70
C GLY A 807 -6.58 10.97 31.21
N PHE A 808 -6.50 12.29 31.04
CA PHE A 808 -5.32 13.09 31.41
C PHE A 808 -5.14 13.29 32.92
N ASP A 809 -6.23 13.28 33.68
CA ASP A 809 -6.24 13.44 35.14
C ASP A 809 -7.10 12.34 35.77
N PRO A 810 -6.62 11.08 35.74
CA PRO A 810 -7.41 9.95 36.15
C PRO A 810 -7.64 9.95 37.68
N PRO A 811 -8.84 9.57 38.15
CA PRO A 811 -9.13 9.54 39.59
C PRO A 811 -8.41 8.41 40.34
N GLN A 812 -7.90 7.41 39.61
CA GLN A 812 -7.16 6.27 40.14
C GLN A 812 -5.97 5.98 39.23
N PRO A 813 -4.82 5.53 39.77
CA PRO A 813 -3.71 5.09 38.93
C PRO A 813 -4.12 3.87 38.09
N PRO A 814 -3.47 3.64 36.94
CA PRO A 814 -3.72 2.45 36.16
C PRO A 814 -3.36 1.17 36.91
N GLY A 815 -4.03 0.08 36.55
CA GLY A 815 -3.69 -1.25 37.07
C GLY A 815 -2.38 -1.78 36.46
N ASP A 816 -1.76 -2.73 37.15
CA ASP A 816 -0.52 -3.38 36.69
C ASP A 816 -0.75 -4.38 35.55
N ALA A 817 -1.99 -4.83 35.35
CA ALA A 817 -2.36 -5.78 34.31
C ALA A 817 -3.76 -5.52 33.76
N ILE A 818 -3.96 -5.91 32.50
CA ILE A 818 -5.23 -5.91 31.79
C ILE A 818 -5.55 -7.37 31.43
N ASP A 819 -6.67 -7.85 31.94
CA ASP A 819 -7.11 -9.23 31.74
C ASP A 819 -7.86 -9.37 30.39
N TYR A 820 -7.15 -9.89 29.39
CA TYR A 820 -7.72 -10.28 28.09
C TYR A 820 -8.18 -11.74 28.05
N THR A 821 -8.13 -12.48 29.16
CA THR A 821 -8.74 -13.82 29.23
C THR A 821 -10.27 -13.76 29.27
N ILE A 822 -10.85 -12.59 29.59
CA ILE A 822 -12.29 -12.34 29.63
C ILE A 822 -12.95 -12.60 28.28
N GLU A 823 -12.39 -12.05 27.20
CA GLU A 823 -12.84 -12.21 25.81
C GLU A 823 -11.94 -13.15 25.00
N GLY A 824 -10.67 -13.28 25.36
CA GLY A 824 -9.70 -14.08 24.63
C GLY A 824 -9.58 -13.64 23.17
N ALA A 825 -9.83 -14.58 22.24
CA ALA A 825 -9.80 -14.34 20.79
C ALA A 825 -11.06 -13.64 20.26
N ASN A 826 -12.10 -13.52 21.08
CA ASN A 826 -13.39 -12.99 20.67
C ASN A 826 -13.38 -11.46 20.79
N VAL A 827 -12.53 -10.77 20.05
CA VAL A 827 -12.52 -9.29 20.00
C VAL A 827 -13.72 -8.78 19.19
N GLY A 828 -14.34 -7.69 19.61
CA GLY A 828 -15.36 -6.99 18.82
C GLY A 828 -16.61 -7.82 18.53
N TYR A 829 -17.04 -7.92 17.26
CA TYR A 829 -18.23 -8.68 16.87
C TYR A 829 -18.22 -10.15 17.30
N ARG A 830 -17.03 -10.73 17.49
CA ARG A 830 -16.89 -12.10 18.02
C ARG A 830 -17.31 -12.18 19.48
N TRP A 831 -17.02 -11.16 20.30
CA TRP A 831 -17.51 -11.03 21.67
C TRP A 831 -19.03 -10.94 21.67
N PHE A 832 -19.58 -10.06 20.84
CA PHE A 832 -21.02 -9.85 20.73
C PHE A 832 -21.75 -11.14 20.34
N ALA A 833 -21.25 -11.85 19.34
CA ALA A 833 -21.79 -13.15 18.95
C ALA A 833 -21.66 -14.21 20.06
N ALA A 834 -20.52 -14.28 20.76
CA ALA A 834 -20.30 -15.24 21.85
C ALA A 834 -21.19 -14.97 23.08
N ARG A 835 -21.60 -13.70 23.29
CA ARG A 835 -22.43 -13.28 24.41
C ARG A 835 -23.90 -13.11 24.07
N GLY A 836 -24.27 -13.17 22.79
CA GLY A 836 -25.64 -12.88 22.33
C GLY A 836 -26.05 -11.43 22.57
N LEU A 837 -25.12 -10.49 22.37
CA LEU A 837 -25.36 -9.05 22.52
C LEU A 837 -25.74 -8.43 21.18
N GLU A 838 -26.68 -7.49 21.21
CA GLU A 838 -27.07 -6.68 20.05
C GLU A 838 -26.30 -5.34 20.07
N PRO A 839 -25.46 -5.06 19.07
CA PRO A 839 -24.78 -3.78 18.96
C PRO A 839 -25.71 -2.68 18.43
N LEU A 840 -25.37 -1.41 18.66
CA LEU A 840 -26.02 -0.28 18.01
C LEU A 840 -25.81 -0.31 16.49
N TYR A 841 -24.57 -0.63 16.07
CA TYR A 841 -24.23 -0.95 14.69
C TYR A 841 -23.23 -2.12 14.66
N PRO A 842 -23.51 -3.20 13.92
CA PRO A 842 -22.59 -4.33 13.85
C PRO A 842 -21.34 -4.02 13.01
N PHE A 843 -20.25 -4.73 13.29
CA PHE A 843 -19.10 -4.79 12.38
C PHE A 843 -19.54 -5.06 10.93
N GLY A 844 -18.95 -4.34 9.98
CA GLY A 844 -19.31 -4.39 8.56
C GLY A 844 -20.54 -3.57 8.18
N HIS A 845 -21.24 -2.92 9.12
CA HIS A 845 -22.40 -2.06 8.81
C HIS A 845 -22.02 -0.84 7.98
N GLY A 846 -22.92 -0.42 7.10
CA GLY A 846 -22.78 0.80 6.30
C GLY A 846 -23.88 0.86 5.24
N LEU A 847 -24.55 2.01 5.15
CA LEU A 847 -25.61 2.26 4.18
C LEU A 847 -25.03 2.87 2.90
N SER A 848 -25.85 2.91 1.84
CA SER A 848 -25.52 3.46 0.53
C SER A 848 -26.72 4.22 -0.02
N TYR A 849 -26.50 5.19 -0.91
CA TYR A 849 -27.56 5.88 -1.66
C TYR A 849 -28.13 5.06 -2.82
N THR A 850 -27.59 3.87 -3.06
CA THR A 850 -28.12 2.86 -3.98
C THR A 850 -28.33 1.53 -3.25
N THR A 851 -29.08 0.63 -3.86
CA THR A 851 -29.34 -0.72 -3.33
C THR A 851 -28.62 -1.78 -4.14
N PHE A 852 -28.30 -2.90 -3.49
CA PHE A 852 -27.66 -4.04 -4.13
C PHE A 852 -28.42 -5.34 -3.80
N ALA A 853 -28.37 -6.31 -4.71
CA ALA A 853 -28.89 -7.65 -4.51
C ALA A 853 -27.77 -8.69 -4.68
N TYR A 854 -27.84 -9.75 -3.89
CA TYR A 854 -26.94 -10.90 -3.97
C TYR A 854 -27.74 -12.13 -4.43
N ASP A 855 -27.26 -12.81 -5.46
CA ASP A 855 -27.90 -13.99 -6.02
C ASP A 855 -26.88 -15.11 -6.29
N ASP A 856 -27.37 -16.31 -6.59
CA ASP A 856 -26.58 -17.47 -7.02
C ASP A 856 -25.46 -17.90 -6.05
N PHE A 857 -25.67 -17.68 -4.75
CA PHE A 857 -24.70 -18.01 -3.71
C PHE A 857 -24.48 -19.53 -3.60
N ARG A 858 -23.22 -19.92 -3.80
CA ARG A 858 -22.72 -21.29 -3.76
C ARG A 858 -21.34 -21.32 -3.11
N VAL A 859 -21.05 -22.40 -2.39
CA VAL A 859 -19.73 -22.63 -1.78
C VAL A 859 -19.21 -23.98 -2.25
N ARG A 860 -17.93 -24.02 -2.62
CA ARG A 860 -17.26 -25.24 -3.11
C ARG A 860 -15.97 -25.46 -2.33
N VAL A 861 -15.76 -26.72 -1.95
CA VAL A 861 -14.48 -27.19 -1.42
C VAL A 861 -13.69 -27.76 -2.60
N LEU A 862 -12.60 -27.09 -2.97
CA LEU A 862 -11.74 -27.44 -4.11
C LEU A 862 -10.38 -27.88 -3.57
N GLY A 863 -10.26 -29.17 -3.28
CA GLY A 863 -9.08 -29.74 -2.62
C GLY A 863 -8.83 -29.06 -1.26
N PRO A 864 -7.69 -28.38 -1.06
CA PRO A 864 -7.38 -27.69 0.19
C PRO A 864 -8.12 -26.36 0.41
N GLU A 865 -8.82 -25.84 -0.60
CA GLU A 865 -9.38 -24.49 -0.58
C GLU A 865 -10.90 -24.49 -0.49
N VAL A 866 -11.46 -23.44 0.12
CA VAL A 866 -12.90 -23.20 0.15
C VAL A 866 -13.17 -21.90 -0.59
N TRP A 867 -14.04 -21.98 -1.60
CA TRP A 867 -14.39 -20.85 -2.46
C TRP A 867 -15.89 -20.58 -2.39
N ALA A 868 -16.24 -19.31 -2.16
CA ALA A 868 -17.58 -18.79 -2.30
C ALA A 868 -17.74 -18.13 -3.66
N TYR A 869 -18.88 -18.37 -4.31
CA TYR A 869 -19.26 -17.71 -5.55
C TYR A 869 -20.69 -17.19 -5.42
N PHE A 870 -20.93 -16.00 -5.96
CA PHE A 870 -22.23 -15.34 -5.98
C PHE A 870 -22.18 -14.22 -7.01
N SER A 871 -23.32 -13.64 -7.32
CA SER A 871 -23.41 -12.44 -8.15
C SER A 871 -23.87 -11.25 -7.32
N VAL A 872 -23.38 -10.07 -7.67
CA VAL A 872 -23.79 -8.79 -7.07
C VAL A 872 -24.38 -7.92 -8.17
N ALA A 873 -25.59 -7.40 -7.94
CA ALA A 873 -26.24 -6.47 -8.85
C ALA A 873 -26.53 -5.15 -8.14
N ASN A 874 -26.27 -4.02 -8.81
CA ASN A 874 -26.74 -2.71 -8.36
C ASN A 874 -28.19 -2.53 -8.84
N THR A 875 -29.13 -2.60 -7.90
CA THR A 875 -30.57 -2.55 -8.17
C THR A 875 -31.16 -1.15 -8.02
N GLY A 876 -30.36 -0.18 -7.58
CA GLY A 876 -30.79 1.20 -7.45
C GLY A 876 -30.45 2.06 -8.66
N ALA A 877 -30.63 3.37 -8.49
CA ALA A 877 -30.51 4.35 -9.58
C ALA A 877 -29.17 5.11 -9.61
N ARG A 878 -28.23 4.79 -8.71
CA ARG A 878 -26.95 5.49 -8.59
C ARG A 878 -25.80 4.50 -8.70
N ARG A 879 -24.70 4.91 -9.34
CA ARG A 879 -23.44 4.19 -9.22
C ARG A 879 -23.04 4.12 -7.74
N GLY A 880 -22.46 2.99 -7.34
CA GLY A 880 -22.01 2.81 -5.96
C GLY A 880 -21.07 1.62 -5.83
N ALA A 881 -20.49 1.49 -4.65
CA ALA A 881 -19.74 0.30 -4.27
C ALA A 881 -20.47 -0.47 -3.17
N ASP A 882 -20.39 -1.80 -3.24
CA ASP A 882 -20.83 -2.70 -2.19
C ASP A 882 -19.66 -3.55 -1.68
N VAL A 883 -19.82 -4.11 -0.48
CA VAL A 883 -18.84 -5.01 0.14
C VAL A 883 -19.58 -6.25 0.65
N PRO A 884 -19.85 -7.24 -0.22
CA PRO A 884 -20.27 -8.57 0.22
C PRO A 884 -19.25 -9.20 1.16
N GLN A 885 -19.72 -9.63 2.32
CA GLN A 885 -18.91 -10.18 3.41
C GLN A 885 -19.27 -11.64 3.63
N LEU A 886 -18.26 -12.49 3.82
CA LEU A 886 -18.42 -13.91 4.08
C LEU A 886 -18.02 -14.21 5.51
N TYR A 887 -18.97 -14.70 6.28
CA TYR A 887 -18.76 -15.13 7.66
C TYR A 887 -18.80 -16.65 7.75
N LEU A 888 -17.83 -17.21 8.46
CA LEU A 888 -17.81 -18.62 8.81
C LEU A 888 -18.51 -18.80 10.15
N GLU A 889 -19.57 -19.60 10.15
CA GLU A 889 -20.23 -20.13 11.33
C GLU A 889 -19.53 -21.44 11.71
N LEU A 890 -18.86 -21.41 12.86
CA LEU A 890 -18.12 -22.55 13.39
C LEU A 890 -19.08 -23.63 13.95
N PRO A 891 -18.62 -24.89 14.09
CA PRO A 891 -19.46 -25.96 14.62
C PRO A 891 -20.12 -25.59 15.96
N ALA A 892 -21.35 -26.06 16.18
CA ALA A 892 -22.10 -25.76 17.40
C ALA A 892 -21.31 -26.08 18.66
N GLY A 893 -21.27 -25.14 19.61
CA GLY A 893 -20.50 -25.24 20.85
C GLY A 893 -19.05 -24.73 20.76
N HIS A 894 -18.59 -24.30 19.58
CA HIS A 894 -17.29 -23.66 19.44
C HIS A 894 -17.24 -22.31 20.21
N PRO A 895 -16.15 -22.00 20.96
CA PRO A 895 -16.05 -20.79 21.79
C PRO A 895 -16.06 -19.48 21.01
N THR A 896 -15.69 -19.52 19.73
CA THR A 896 -15.85 -18.42 18.77
C THR A 896 -16.96 -18.82 17.80
N PRO A 897 -18.18 -18.27 17.89
CA PRO A 897 -19.28 -18.75 17.04
C PRO A 897 -19.12 -18.36 15.57
N VAL A 898 -18.49 -17.22 15.31
CA VAL A 898 -18.41 -16.61 13.98
C VAL A 898 -17.04 -15.98 13.74
N ARG A 899 -16.52 -16.09 12.51
CA ARG A 899 -15.30 -15.41 12.04
C ARG A 899 -15.51 -14.84 10.64
N LEU A 900 -15.01 -13.64 10.36
CA LEU A 900 -14.88 -13.13 9.00
C LEU A 900 -13.94 -14.07 8.23
N ALA A 901 -14.37 -14.55 7.08
CA ALA A 901 -13.64 -15.50 6.26
C ALA A 901 -13.18 -14.91 4.92
N GLY A 902 -13.78 -13.81 4.48
CA GLY A 902 -13.38 -13.09 3.27
C GLY A 902 -14.41 -12.03 2.88
N TRP A 903 -14.06 -11.19 1.92
CA TRP A 903 -14.95 -10.18 1.35
C TRP A 903 -14.48 -9.81 -0.06
N GLN A 904 -15.29 -9.04 -0.77
CA GLN A 904 -14.88 -8.38 -2.01
C GLN A 904 -15.54 -7.01 -2.09
N ARG A 905 -14.75 -5.93 -2.19
CA ARG A 905 -15.29 -4.63 -2.60
C ARG A 905 -15.58 -4.65 -4.09
N ILE A 906 -16.73 -4.12 -4.50
CA ILE A 906 -17.10 -4.05 -5.92
C ILE A 906 -17.84 -2.75 -6.24
N GLU A 907 -17.41 -2.05 -7.29
CA GLU A 907 -18.12 -0.91 -7.87
C GLU A 907 -18.97 -1.34 -9.05
N LEU A 908 -20.22 -0.85 -9.09
CA LEU A 908 -21.22 -1.18 -10.10
C LEU A 908 -22.02 0.06 -10.52
N ASP A 909 -22.21 0.23 -11.82
CA ASP A 909 -23.18 1.17 -12.39
C ASP A 909 -24.63 0.71 -12.15
N PRO A 910 -25.64 1.60 -12.23
CA PRO A 910 -27.05 1.22 -12.10
C PRO A 910 -27.44 0.09 -13.05
N GLY A 911 -28.00 -1.01 -12.53
CA GLY A 911 -28.39 -2.18 -13.30
C GLY A 911 -27.24 -3.12 -13.68
N GLU A 912 -25.99 -2.77 -13.40
CA GLU A 912 -24.85 -3.66 -13.63
C GLU A 912 -24.88 -4.84 -12.66
N ARG A 913 -24.50 -6.02 -13.17
CA ARG A 913 -24.33 -7.27 -12.40
C ARG A 913 -22.95 -7.85 -12.65
N ARG A 914 -22.28 -8.33 -11.61
CA ARG A 914 -20.97 -9.01 -11.72
C ARG A 914 -20.95 -10.29 -10.90
N GLU A 915 -20.34 -11.33 -11.46
CA GLU A 915 -20.00 -12.55 -10.72
C GLU A 915 -18.78 -12.28 -9.84
N VAL A 916 -18.81 -12.80 -8.62
CA VAL A 916 -17.76 -12.67 -7.61
C VAL A 916 -17.34 -14.06 -7.15
N ALA A 917 -16.03 -14.23 -6.99
CA ALA A 917 -15.43 -15.42 -6.41
C ALA A 917 -14.48 -14.99 -5.28
N VAL A 918 -14.70 -15.50 -4.08
CA VAL A 918 -13.87 -15.20 -2.91
C VAL A 918 -13.35 -16.49 -2.32
N ARG A 919 -12.03 -16.58 -2.17
CA ARG A 919 -11.37 -17.65 -1.42
C ARG A 919 -11.49 -17.34 0.06
N LEU A 920 -12.03 -18.29 0.84
CA LEU A 920 -12.07 -18.15 2.29
C LEU A 920 -10.67 -18.30 2.86
N SER A 921 -10.34 -17.47 3.85
CA SER A 921 -9.09 -17.55 4.58
C SER A 921 -8.95 -18.90 5.29
N PRO A 922 -7.85 -19.65 5.07
CA PRO A 922 -7.56 -20.87 5.81
C PRO A 922 -7.55 -20.68 7.33
N HIS A 923 -7.07 -19.53 7.82
CA HIS A 923 -7.01 -19.25 9.26
C HIS A 923 -8.36 -18.89 9.88
N ALA A 924 -9.32 -18.42 9.09
CA ALA A 924 -10.71 -18.31 9.57
C ALA A 924 -11.28 -19.70 9.91
N LEU A 925 -10.87 -20.73 9.16
CA LEU A 925 -11.31 -22.12 9.32
C LEU A 925 -10.54 -22.89 10.41
N ALA A 926 -9.41 -22.36 10.88
CA ALA A 926 -8.48 -23.08 11.74
C ALA A 926 -8.48 -22.58 13.18
N ASP A 927 -8.16 -23.49 14.08
CA ASP A 927 -7.86 -23.22 15.48
C ASP A 927 -6.36 -23.38 15.73
N TYR A 928 -5.83 -22.63 16.69
CA TYR A 928 -4.45 -22.78 17.11
C TYR A 928 -4.35 -23.75 18.30
N ASP A 929 -3.53 -24.80 18.13
CA ASP A 929 -3.16 -25.71 19.20
C ASP A 929 -1.81 -25.25 19.79
N PRO A 930 -1.79 -24.68 21.02
CA PRO A 930 -0.56 -24.19 21.64
C PRO A 930 0.39 -25.32 22.06
N ASP A 931 -0.11 -26.50 22.41
CA ASP A 931 0.71 -27.63 22.83
C ASP A 931 1.42 -28.24 21.62
N ALA A 932 0.68 -28.39 20.52
CA ALA A 932 1.23 -28.89 19.26
C ALA A 932 1.90 -27.82 18.40
N ARG A 933 1.78 -26.54 18.78
CA ARG A 933 2.31 -25.36 18.10
C ARG A 933 1.97 -25.32 16.61
N ARG A 934 0.69 -25.57 16.28
CA ARG A 934 0.22 -25.63 14.89
C ARG A 934 -1.22 -25.21 14.76
N TRP A 935 -1.55 -24.74 13.57
CA TRP A 935 -2.92 -24.49 13.15
C TRP A 935 -3.58 -25.78 12.67
N HIS A 936 -4.81 -26.01 13.10
CA HIS A 936 -5.60 -27.16 12.71
C HIS A 936 -7.02 -26.73 12.38
N ILE A 937 -7.52 -27.08 11.19
CA ILE A 937 -8.92 -27.02 10.81
C ILE A 937 -9.59 -28.27 11.36
N PRO A 938 -10.50 -28.17 12.35
CA PRO A 938 -11.24 -29.33 12.84
C PRO A 938 -12.13 -29.93 11.75
N GLY A 939 -12.25 -31.25 11.73
CA GLY A 939 -13.22 -31.91 10.87
C GLY A 939 -14.64 -31.63 11.34
N GLY A 940 -15.56 -31.35 10.42
CA GLY A 940 -16.97 -31.17 10.76
C GLY A 940 -17.75 -30.29 9.79
N ARG A 941 -18.95 -29.93 10.25
CA ARG A 941 -19.90 -29.12 9.50
C ARG A 941 -19.79 -27.65 9.86
N TYR A 942 -19.63 -26.82 8.84
CA TYR A 942 -19.52 -25.36 8.94
C TYR A 942 -20.66 -24.69 8.16
N GLY A 943 -21.07 -23.51 8.61
CA GLY A 943 -21.90 -22.59 7.84
C GLY A 943 -21.03 -21.52 7.20
N VAL A 944 -21.29 -21.17 5.94
CA VAL A 944 -20.72 -19.99 5.29
C VAL A 944 -21.88 -19.07 4.96
N ARG A 945 -21.89 -17.89 5.57
CA ARG A 945 -22.92 -16.88 5.44
C ARG A 945 -22.45 -15.74 4.55
N LEU A 946 -23.21 -15.47 3.49
CA LEU A 946 -23.05 -14.26 2.68
C LEU A 946 -23.95 -13.17 3.25
N ALA A 947 -23.35 -12.06 3.69
CA ALA A 947 -24.05 -11.00 4.41
C ALA A 947 -23.48 -9.61 4.09
N ARG A 948 -24.18 -8.57 4.55
CA ARG A 948 -23.75 -7.16 4.46
C ARG A 948 -23.02 -6.66 5.71
N SER A 949 -23.15 -7.36 6.83
CA SER A 949 -22.52 -7.07 8.11
C SER A 949 -22.54 -8.31 9.00
N ALA A 950 -21.85 -8.27 10.14
CA ALA A 950 -21.84 -9.37 11.09
C ALA A 950 -23.22 -9.67 11.68
N GLY A 951 -24.07 -8.64 11.81
CA GLY A 951 -25.44 -8.72 12.34
C GLY A 951 -26.53 -9.01 11.30
N ASP A 952 -26.18 -9.09 10.01
CA ASP A 952 -27.13 -9.43 8.95
C ASP A 952 -27.33 -10.96 8.86
N ALA A 953 -28.59 -11.41 8.88
CA ALA A 953 -28.96 -12.81 8.81
C ALA A 953 -28.43 -13.51 7.55
N GLY A 954 -28.34 -12.80 6.41
CA GLY A 954 -27.73 -13.27 5.18
C GLY A 954 -28.26 -14.60 4.62
N GLU A 955 -27.60 -15.12 3.58
CA GLU A 955 -27.84 -16.48 3.09
C GLU A 955 -26.74 -17.43 3.56
N VAL A 956 -27.12 -18.60 4.08
CA VAL A 956 -26.16 -19.59 4.61
C VAL A 956 -26.06 -20.83 3.71
N ARG A 957 -24.83 -21.27 3.45
CA ARG A 957 -24.50 -22.55 2.81
C ARG A 957 -23.71 -23.41 3.76
N ARG A 958 -24.09 -24.68 3.90
CA ARG A 958 -23.38 -25.63 4.76
C ARG A 958 -22.34 -26.40 3.95
N ILE A 959 -21.16 -26.56 4.52
CA ILE A 959 -20.08 -27.37 3.98
C ILE A 959 -19.60 -28.36 5.04
N GLU A 960 -19.06 -29.48 4.59
CA GLU A 960 -18.38 -30.45 5.43
C GLU A 960 -16.89 -30.40 5.09
N LEU A 961 -16.03 -30.28 6.10
CA LEU A 961 -14.59 -30.22 5.93
C LEU A 961 -13.92 -31.40 6.64
N PRO A 962 -12.93 -32.04 6.01
CA PRO A 962 -12.07 -32.99 6.70
C PRO A 962 -11.11 -32.27 7.65
N PRO A 963 -10.64 -32.92 8.72
CA PRO A 963 -9.62 -32.35 9.58
C PRO A 963 -8.33 -32.10 8.81
N ARG A 964 -7.66 -30.97 9.04
CA ARG A 964 -6.43 -30.61 8.32
C ARG A 964 -5.49 -29.75 9.15
N THR A 965 -4.19 -29.97 9.03
CA THR A 965 -3.17 -29.10 9.63
C THR A 965 -2.66 -28.08 8.62
N LEU A 966 -2.45 -26.83 9.06
CA LEU A 966 -1.84 -25.78 8.24
C LEU A 966 -0.35 -25.64 8.57
N GLU A 967 0.43 -25.13 7.62
CA GLU A 967 1.84 -24.86 7.83
C GLU A 967 2.07 -23.64 8.73
N MET A 968 3.09 -23.73 9.59
CA MET A 968 3.44 -22.64 10.50
C MET A 968 4.23 -21.52 9.80
N ARG A 969 5.10 -21.88 8.86
CA ARG A 969 5.95 -20.94 8.14
C ARG A 969 5.16 -20.19 7.07
N ILE A 970 5.38 -18.90 6.98
CA ILE A 970 4.79 -18.06 5.94
C ILE A 970 5.55 -18.30 4.63
N GLY A 971 4.83 -18.46 3.52
CA GLY A 971 5.44 -18.60 2.19
C GLY A 971 6.09 -19.95 1.85
N SER A 972 6.00 -20.97 2.71
CA SER A 972 6.37 -22.33 2.30
C SER A 972 5.31 -22.92 1.37
N ALA A 973 5.74 -23.51 0.25
CA ALA A 973 4.84 -24.32 -0.57
C ALA A 973 4.37 -25.51 0.26
N PRO A 974 3.07 -25.91 0.17
CA PRO A 974 2.55 -27.01 0.96
C PRO A 974 3.38 -28.27 0.71
N THR A 975 4.06 -28.72 1.75
CA THR A 975 4.69 -30.03 1.77
C THR A 975 3.58 -31.07 1.67
N ALA A 976 3.55 -31.82 0.55
CA ALA A 976 2.74 -33.02 0.49
C ALA A 976 3.24 -33.95 1.60
N ALA A 977 2.41 -34.19 2.62
CA ALA A 977 2.71 -35.21 3.61
C ALA A 977 2.87 -36.57 2.91
N PRO A 978 3.82 -37.42 3.35
CA PRO A 978 4.06 -38.73 2.74
C PRO A 978 2.85 -39.66 2.82
#